data_AF-A0A317WNE7-F1
#
_entry.id   AF-A0A317WNE7-F1
#
_cell.length_a   1.000
_cell.length_b   1.000
_cell.length_c   1.000
_cell.angle_alpha   90.00
_cell.angle_beta   90.00
_cell.angle_gamma   90.00
#
_symmetry.space_group_name_H-M   'P 1'
#
loop_
_entity.id
_entity.type
_entity.pdbx_description
1 polymer ?
#
loop_
_entity_poly.entity_id
_entity_poly.type
_entity_poly.pdbx_seq_one_letter_code
_entity_poly.pdbx_strand_id
1 'polypeptide(L)'
;MIRGKSRISKFLVAAFASYVVLTLLLSDTGGQYWRKDWVDIARSTLEDRALEHIANETLGFEHIYAIGLKERTDKRDFLTLAASMAGFRVEWVDGVRPDEFSEKALLNDNLLKPSEIGCWRAHMNALHNMIENSYSTALILEDDADWDITIKQQLREFARGVRALTGNTNTSKTAPYGTNWDILWIGGCASAAAPNETQFYAIPNDPTAPSLEHRGTWGGPLASWKDLYPETSTRFIYRAEMGCCTYGYAVTKRGAERILAALAVDRLVAAVDNSMADMCGGKDGRPQIECYAPFPNMIGTYKAAGLASKDSDIHNGSEDEWHEAQAWNLMYSTRLNIHRLVAGEETVYAQYDEGFPWSRRVLNRKEFEYPRGYLLVPDGNSTGKVCRGRARPHSSARKHHPYLPSVPRPWRDPPARKVTIKCNIGEEERKGLLDSVTDSPTSPPDDVKLELGYHAADEEKRADGLPQEDKKAGSVRLIVWMTINIIATVAIVFTNKSILSNASFRHSQVSFAAYHFTITGLTLWLASRPFCGWFEPKHVSPYRILHLVAAMCIQVIFQNLALAYSSVIFHQLARLLLTPATALLNYTLFQSSIPKAAFLPLALLCTGVGIVSYFDSHPSARGNDTTTPEGIFFAFSGVCASALYTVLVGRYHKKLEMSSMQLLLNQAPASAAVLLCVVPWMETFPEVSSVPGSLWASILAFYIIDAAGPVTSTVIGQLKTCIIVGLGWVLSDHEILRQSIAGILMALAGMSL
;
A
#
# COMPACT_ATOMS: atom_id res chain seq x y z
N MET A 1 24.63 19.60 -50.79
CA MET A 1 24.78 18.34 -50.03
C MET A 1 24.70 18.45 -48.50
N ILE A 2 24.93 19.60 -47.86
CA ILE A 2 25.01 19.68 -46.37
C ILE A 2 23.65 19.45 -45.66
N ARG A 3 22.53 19.85 -46.27
CA ARG A 3 21.17 19.79 -45.67
C ARG A 3 20.67 18.36 -45.33
N GLY A 4 21.27 17.32 -45.92
CA GLY A 4 20.92 15.91 -45.64
C GLY A 4 21.54 15.35 -44.35
N LYS A 5 22.76 15.79 -43.98
CA LYS A 5 23.45 15.30 -42.77
C LYS A 5 22.68 15.62 -41.48
N SER A 6 21.99 16.77 -41.42
CA SER A 6 21.24 17.20 -40.22
C SER A 6 20.00 16.34 -39.93
N ARG A 7 19.26 15.89 -40.95
CA ARG A 7 18.08 15.03 -40.74
C ARG A 7 18.48 13.64 -40.25
N ILE A 8 19.50 13.07 -40.90
CA ILE A 8 20.03 11.74 -40.55
C ILE A 8 20.66 11.77 -39.16
N SER A 9 21.39 12.83 -38.76
CA SER A 9 21.93 12.92 -37.40
C SER A 9 20.83 13.00 -36.35
N LYS A 10 19.74 13.76 -36.56
CA LYS A 10 18.62 13.82 -35.61
C LYS A 10 17.89 12.48 -35.47
N PHE A 11 17.67 11.75 -36.56
CA PHE A 11 17.13 10.39 -36.49
C PHE A 11 18.11 9.41 -35.82
N LEU A 12 19.41 9.48 -36.13
CA LEU A 12 20.43 8.65 -35.50
C LEU A 12 20.58 8.96 -34.00
N VAL A 13 20.44 10.21 -33.57
CA VAL A 13 20.53 10.58 -32.13
C VAL A 13 19.22 10.25 -31.41
N ALA A 14 18.05 10.38 -32.03
CA ALA A 14 16.79 9.88 -31.47
C ALA A 14 16.77 8.35 -31.36
N ALA A 15 17.30 7.65 -32.39
CA ALA A 15 17.49 6.20 -32.38
C ALA A 15 18.58 5.78 -31.39
N PHE A 16 19.67 6.54 -31.25
CA PHE A 16 20.73 6.29 -30.27
C PHE A 16 20.26 6.56 -28.84
N ALA A 17 19.46 7.60 -28.61
CA ALA A 17 18.83 7.83 -27.31
C ALA A 17 17.83 6.70 -26.99
N SER A 18 17.01 6.29 -27.95
CA SER A 18 16.09 5.15 -27.81
C SER A 18 16.86 3.82 -27.63
N TYR A 19 18.01 3.66 -28.26
CA TYR A 19 18.91 2.50 -28.15
C TYR A 19 19.67 2.49 -26.82
N VAL A 20 20.19 3.63 -26.36
CA VAL A 20 20.80 3.78 -25.03
C VAL A 20 19.76 3.54 -23.95
N VAL A 21 18.51 3.96 -24.16
CA VAL A 21 17.40 3.64 -23.25
C VAL A 21 17.03 2.17 -23.32
N LEU A 22 16.88 1.56 -24.50
CA LEU A 22 16.70 0.11 -24.61
C LEU A 22 17.86 -0.64 -23.96
N THR A 23 19.10 -0.16 -24.10
CA THR A 23 20.30 -0.78 -23.52
C THR A 23 20.37 -0.54 -22.01
N LEU A 24 19.87 0.57 -21.47
CA LEU A 24 19.73 0.77 -20.03
C LEU A 24 18.57 -0.08 -19.46
N LEU A 25 17.53 -0.36 -20.25
CA LEU A 25 16.42 -1.26 -19.92
C LEU A 25 16.77 -2.76 -20.10
N LEU A 26 17.76 -3.10 -20.94
CA LEU A 26 18.06 -4.48 -21.36
C LEU A 26 19.51 -4.96 -21.11
N SER A 27 20.46 -4.09 -20.74
CA SER A 27 21.84 -4.52 -20.42
C SER A 27 21.89 -5.39 -19.18
N ASP A 28 22.87 -6.29 -19.11
CA ASP A 28 22.92 -7.38 -18.12
C ASP A 28 22.83 -6.95 -16.65
N THR A 29 23.38 -5.77 -16.31
CA THR A 29 23.26 -5.16 -14.97
C THR A 29 21.85 -4.66 -14.65
N GLY A 30 21.11 -4.20 -15.66
CA GLY A 30 19.68 -3.88 -15.56
C GLY A 30 18.80 -5.13 -15.63
N GLY A 31 19.14 -6.11 -16.47
CA GLY A 31 18.31 -7.28 -16.76
C GLY A 31 17.99 -8.16 -15.55
N GLN A 32 18.95 -8.37 -14.64
CA GLN A 32 18.70 -9.08 -13.38
C GLN A 32 17.82 -8.29 -12.40
N TYR A 33 18.03 -6.98 -12.28
CA TYR A 33 17.22 -6.12 -11.41
C TYR A 33 15.81 -5.94 -11.97
N TRP A 34 15.67 -5.66 -13.26
CA TRP A 34 14.40 -5.44 -13.96
C TRP A 34 13.53 -6.70 -13.98
N ARG A 35 14.10 -7.88 -14.25
CA ARG A 35 13.32 -9.12 -14.23
C ARG A 35 12.90 -9.51 -12.81
N LYS A 36 13.74 -9.27 -11.79
CA LYS A 36 13.34 -9.45 -10.38
C LYS A 36 12.29 -8.41 -9.99
N ASP A 37 12.59 -7.11 -10.07
CA ASP A 37 11.67 -6.04 -9.72
C ASP A 37 10.30 -6.22 -10.39
N TRP A 38 10.20 -6.51 -11.69
CA TRP A 38 8.89 -6.72 -12.36
C TRP A 38 8.18 -8.02 -11.96
N VAL A 39 8.90 -9.13 -11.78
CA VAL A 39 8.28 -10.38 -11.32
C VAL A 39 7.85 -10.25 -9.85
N ASP A 40 8.63 -9.58 -9.01
CA ASP A 40 8.33 -9.31 -7.62
C ASP A 40 7.19 -8.28 -7.49
N ILE A 41 7.11 -7.29 -8.39
CA ILE A 41 6.00 -6.35 -8.56
C ILE A 41 4.71 -7.05 -9.01
N ALA A 42 4.80 -7.96 -9.99
CA ALA A 42 3.65 -8.71 -10.46
C ALA A 42 3.16 -9.68 -9.38
N ARG A 43 4.09 -10.39 -8.72
CA ARG A 43 3.80 -11.27 -7.59
C ARG A 43 3.17 -10.50 -6.44
N SER A 44 3.73 -9.35 -6.03
CA SER A 44 3.12 -8.54 -4.98
C SER A 44 1.72 -8.05 -5.38
N THR A 45 1.51 -7.62 -6.62
CA THR A 45 0.19 -7.14 -7.06
C THR A 45 -0.85 -8.28 -7.11
N LEU A 46 -0.44 -9.51 -7.47
CA LEU A 46 -1.30 -10.70 -7.45
C LEU A 46 -1.57 -11.19 -6.02
N GLU A 47 -0.55 -11.18 -5.16
CA GLU A 47 -0.65 -11.49 -3.74
C GLU A 47 -1.60 -10.50 -3.05
N ASP A 48 -1.42 -9.20 -3.29
CA ASP A 48 -2.28 -8.13 -2.78
C ASP A 48 -3.76 -8.37 -3.14
N ARG A 49 -4.05 -8.77 -4.39
CA ARG A 49 -5.40 -9.13 -4.87
C ARG A 49 -5.94 -10.44 -4.28
N ALA A 50 -5.09 -11.44 -4.08
CA ALA A 50 -5.53 -12.70 -3.47
C ALA A 50 -5.87 -12.52 -1.98
N LEU A 51 -5.14 -11.64 -1.29
CA LEU A 51 -5.37 -11.25 0.10
C LEU A 51 -6.57 -10.30 0.29
N GLU A 52 -7.16 -9.74 -0.77
CA GLU A 52 -8.44 -9.00 -0.67
C GLU A 52 -9.57 -9.90 -0.14
N HIS A 53 -9.47 -11.22 -0.25
CA HIS A 53 -10.47 -12.13 0.30
C HIS A 53 -10.57 -12.07 1.83
N ILE A 54 -9.53 -11.62 2.54
CA ILE A 54 -9.56 -11.39 4.00
C ILE A 54 -10.56 -10.27 4.37
N ALA A 55 -10.93 -9.40 3.43
CA ALA A 55 -11.94 -8.37 3.66
C ALA A 55 -13.39 -8.89 3.63
N ASN A 56 -13.62 -10.17 3.31
CA ASN A 56 -14.94 -10.81 3.25
C ASN A 56 -15.60 -10.96 4.65
N GLU A 57 -16.73 -11.67 4.70
CA GLU A 57 -17.47 -11.93 5.96
C GLU A 57 -16.93 -13.12 6.79
N THR A 58 -15.89 -13.81 6.32
CA THR A 58 -15.24 -14.96 6.98
C THR A 58 -13.75 -14.73 7.29
N LEU A 59 -13.29 -13.47 7.18
CA LEU A 59 -11.89 -13.06 7.36
C LEU A 59 -10.90 -13.84 6.47
N GLY A 60 -11.36 -14.37 5.34
CA GLY A 60 -10.57 -15.21 4.43
C GLY A 60 -10.35 -16.66 4.88
N PHE A 61 -11.00 -17.11 5.96
CA PHE A 61 -11.18 -18.54 6.28
C PHE A 61 -12.40 -19.08 5.55
N GLU A 62 -12.60 -20.40 5.53
CA GLU A 62 -13.83 -20.98 5.00
C GLU A 62 -15.00 -20.78 5.97
N HIS A 63 -14.75 -20.91 7.27
CA HIS A 63 -15.75 -20.74 8.33
C HIS A 63 -15.22 -20.02 9.57
N ILE A 64 -16.12 -19.45 10.39
CA ILE A 64 -15.78 -18.92 11.71
C ILE A 64 -16.78 -19.45 12.75
N TYR A 65 -16.26 -20.09 13.79
CA TYR A 65 -17.01 -20.52 14.97
C TYR A 65 -16.75 -19.59 16.16
N ALA A 66 -17.77 -19.42 17.00
CA ALA A 66 -17.67 -18.85 18.34
C ALA A 66 -18.10 -19.88 19.38
N ILE A 67 -17.33 -20.05 20.44
CA ILE A 67 -17.60 -20.99 21.53
C ILE A 67 -17.97 -20.22 22.79
N GLY A 68 -19.08 -20.60 23.41
CA GLY A 68 -19.51 -20.05 24.70
C GLY A 68 -20.74 -20.78 25.23
N LEU A 69 -21.02 -20.66 26.53
CA LEU A 69 -22.23 -21.25 27.12
C LEU A 69 -23.50 -20.66 26.47
N LYS A 70 -24.56 -21.47 26.37
CA LYS A 70 -25.79 -21.10 25.64
C LYS A 70 -26.57 -19.99 26.33
N GLU A 71 -26.56 -20.03 27.64
CA GLU A 71 -27.22 -19.14 28.58
C GLU A 71 -26.44 -17.85 28.86
N ARG A 72 -25.17 -17.75 28.43
CA ARG A 72 -24.36 -16.51 28.45
C ARG A 72 -24.76 -15.59 27.30
N THR A 73 -26.05 -15.26 27.21
CA THR A 73 -26.60 -14.39 26.17
C THR A 73 -25.95 -13.01 26.19
N ASP A 74 -25.54 -12.54 27.38
CA ASP A 74 -24.76 -11.31 27.58
C ASP A 74 -23.46 -11.29 26.75
N LYS A 75 -22.70 -12.39 26.76
CA LYS A 75 -21.49 -12.53 25.94
C LYS A 75 -21.82 -12.79 24.48
N ARG A 76 -22.82 -13.65 24.19
CA ARG A 76 -23.20 -14.02 22.82
C ARG A 76 -23.68 -12.84 22.00
N ASP A 77 -24.56 -12.01 22.56
CA ASP A 77 -25.09 -10.82 21.89
C ASP A 77 -23.96 -9.82 21.60
N PHE A 78 -23.04 -9.63 22.55
CA PHE A 78 -21.93 -8.69 22.41
C PHE A 78 -20.89 -9.14 21.37
N LEU A 79 -20.43 -10.40 21.41
CA LEU A 79 -19.50 -10.92 20.39
C LEU A 79 -20.15 -10.84 18.99
N THR A 80 -21.42 -11.20 18.87
CA THR A 80 -22.17 -11.15 17.59
C THR A 80 -22.27 -9.71 17.06
N LEU A 81 -22.56 -8.73 17.92
CA LEU A 81 -22.59 -7.31 17.56
C LEU A 81 -21.19 -6.79 17.18
N ALA A 82 -20.14 -7.17 17.92
CA ALA A 82 -18.76 -6.79 17.61
C ALA A 82 -18.29 -7.36 16.26
N ALA A 83 -18.60 -8.62 15.97
CA ALA A 83 -18.31 -9.26 14.68
C ALA A 83 -19.01 -8.52 13.53
N SER A 84 -20.28 -8.16 13.73
CA SER A 84 -21.04 -7.34 12.77
C SER A 84 -20.39 -5.97 12.51
N MET A 85 -19.92 -5.27 13.54
CA MET A 85 -19.25 -3.96 13.39
C MET A 85 -17.88 -4.04 12.70
N ALA A 86 -17.17 -5.16 12.86
CA ALA A 86 -15.95 -5.49 12.10
C ALA A 86 -16.24 -6.08 10.70
N GLY A 87 -17.51 -6.38 10.40
CA GLY A 87 -17.98 -6.86 9.09
C GLY A 87 -17.68 -8.33 8.82
N PHE A 88 -17.76 -9.20 9.84
CA PHE A 88 -17.70 -10.65 9.68
C PHE A 88 -18.79 -11.34 10.50
N ARG A 89 -19.03 -12.64 10.25
CA ARG A 89 -20.04 -13.45 10.94
C ARG A 89 -19.40 -14.58 11.71
N VAL A 90 -20.10 -15.07 12.73
CA VAL A 90 -19.70 -16.24 13.54
C VAL A 90 -20.88 -17.21 13.65
N GLU A 91 -20.58 -18.51 13.65
CA GLU A 91 -21.53 -19.57 14.00
C GLU A 91 -21.30 -20.01 15.45
N TRP A 92 -22.35 -20.07 16.26
CA TRP A 92 -22.22 -20.46 17.67
C TRP A 92 -22.17 -21.97 17.84
N VAL A 93 -21.12 -22.45 18.52
CA VAL A 93 -21.02 -23.80 19.07
C VAL A 93 -21.33 -23.70 20.56
N ASP A 94 -22.32 -24.47 21.03
CA ASP A 94 -22.72 -24.48 22.44
C ASP A 94 -21.59 -25.07 23.30
N GLY A 95 -21.14 -24.28 24.28
CA GLY A 95 -20.25 -24.70 25.35
C GLY A 95 -20.93 -25.76 26.22
N VAL A 96 -20.14 -26.69 26.76
CA VAL A 96 -20.66 -27.86 27.48
C VAL A 96 -20.48 -27.68 28.98
N ARG A 97 -21.56 -27.84 29.75
CA ARG A 97 -21.46 -27.82 31.21
C ARG A 97 -20.91 -29.14 31.76
N PRO A 98 -20.25 -29.13 32.93
CA PRO A 98 -19.69 -30.36 33.49
C PRO A 98 -20.75 -31.41 33.85
N ASP A 99 -21.96 -30.98 34.21
CA ASP A 99 -23.10 -31.83 34.55
C ASP A 99 -23.82 -32.43 33.32
N GLU A 100 -23.58 -31.90 32.12
CA GLU A 100 -24.08 -32.45 30.86
C GLU A 100 -23.20 -33.59 30.31
N PHE A 101 -22.02 -33.78 30.89
CA PHE A 101 -20.99 -34.69 30.39
C PHE A 101 -20.96 -36.02 31.15
N SER A 102 -20.93 -37.14 30.43
CA SER A 102 -20.77 -38.46 31.04
C SER A 102 -19.31 -38.75 31.37
N GLU A 103 -18.97 -39.02 32.63
CA GLU A 103 -17.62 -39.41 33.07
C GLU A 103 -17.00 -40.53 32.22
N LYS A 104 -17.82 -41.43 31.67
CA LYS A 104 -17.39 -42.52 30.78
C LYS A 104 -16.78 -42.06 29.44
N ALA A 105 -16.93 -40.79 29.08
CA ALA A 105 -16.33 -40.18 27.90
C ALA A 105 -15.00 -39.47 28.21
N LEU A 106 -14.52 -39.48 29.45
CA LEU A 106 -13.13 -39.13 29.76
C LEU A 106 -12.20 -40.26 29.30
N LEU A 107 -11.10 -39.89 28.63
CA LEU A 107 -10.09 -40.84 28.15
C LEU A 107 -9.22 -41.42 29.29
N ASN A 108 -9.19 -40.74 30.43
CA ASN A 108 -8.31 -41.00 31.56
C ASN A 108 -8.87 -40.37 32.83
N ASP A 109 -8.44 -40.88 34.00
CA ASP A 109 -8.76 -40.32 35.32
C ASP A 109 -8.10 -38.93 35.48
N ASN A 110 -8.80 -37.91 34.99
CA ASN A 110 -8.24 -36.57 34.83
C ASN A 110 -8.26 -35.75 36.12
N LEU A 111 -7.11 -35.12 36.42
CA LEU A 111 -6.95 -34.16 37.52
C LEU A 111 -7.43 -32.74 37.17
N LEU A 112 -8.04 -32.57 36.00
CA LEU A 112 -8.54 -31.28 35.50
C LEU A 112 -9.82 -30.87 36.24
N LYS A 113 -10.07 -29.57 36.32
CA LYS A 113 -11.34 -29.07 36.88
C LYS A 113 -12.49 -29.47 35.95
N PRO A 114 -13.70 -29.73 36.49
CA PRO A 114 -14.85 -30.07 35.66
C PRO A 114 -15.16 -29.00 34.58
N SER A 115 -14.94 -27.71 34.88
CA SER A 115 -15.08 -26.60 33.93
C SER A 115 -14.01 -26.59 32.82
N GLU A 116 -12.79 -27.03 33.11
CA GLU A 116 -11.71 -27.17 32.10
C GLU A 116 -12.02 -28.32 31.12
N ILE A 117 -12.68 -29.38 31.61
CA ILE A 117 -13.21 -30.48 30.78
C ILE A 117 -14.36 -29.98 29.89
N GLY A 118 -15.30 -29.20 30.43
CA GLY A 118 -16.39 -28.57 29.66
C GLY A 118 -15.86 -27.68 28.52
N CYS A 119 -14.83 -26.88 28.82
CA CYS A 119 -14.10 -26.09 27.81
C CYS A 119 -13.47 -26.99 26.73
N TRP A 120 -12.64 -27.97 27.10
CA TRP A 120 -12.07 -28.93 26.15
C TRP A 120 -13.12 -29.55 25.23
N ARG A 121 -14.24 -30.02 25.79
CA ARG A 121 -15.31 -30.67 25.03
C ARG A 121 -15.95 -29.71 24.01
N ALA A 122 -16.12 -28.45 24.35
CA ALA A 122 -16.63 -27.43 23.45
C ALA A 122 -15.68 -27.17 22.26
N HIS A 123 -14.36 -27.07 22.50
CA HIS A 123 -13.37 -27.00 21.43
C HIS A 123 -13.39 -28.25 20.55
N MET A 124 -13.48 -29.45 21.14
CA MET A 124 -13.57 -30.70 20.36
C MET A 124 -14.88 -30.77 19.54
N ASN A 125 -15.97 -30.14 19.98
CA ASN A 125 -17.22 -30.04 19.20
C ASN A 125 -17.03 -29.14 17.97
N ALA A 126 -16.39 -27.97 18.12
CA ALA A 126 -16.11 -27.08 16.99
C ALA A 126 -15.20 -27.76 15.93
N LEU A 127 -14.17 -28.48 16.38
CA LEU A 127 -13.30 -29.27 15.49
C LEU A 127 -14.04 -30.45 14.83
N HIS A 128 -14.95 -31.11 15.54
CA HIS A 128 -15.79 -32.16 14.97
C HIS A 128 -16.68 -31.62 13.86
N ASN A 129 -17.41 -30.52 14.12
CA ASN A 129 -18.28 -29.87 13.15
C ASN A 129 -17.51 -29.42 11.90
N MET A 130 -16.27 -28.96 12.06
CA MET A 130 -15.40 -28.62 10.93
C MET A 130 -15.10 -29.82 10.03
N ILE A 131 -14.79 -30.99 10.61
CA ILE A 131 -14.50 -32.22 9.86
C ILE A 131 -15.76 -32.76 9.19
N GLU A 132 -16.89 -32.77 9.91
CA GLU A 132 -18.19 -33.26 9.44
C GLU A 132 -18.66 -32.45 8.21
N ASN A 133 -18.62 -31.12 8.29
CA ASN A 133 -18.93 -30.24 7.16
C ASN A 133 -17.79 -30.16 6.11
N SER A 134 -16.63 -30.79 6.39
CA SER A 134 -15.45 -30.84 5.52
C SER A 134 -14.83 -29.48 5.14
N TYR A 135 -15.02 -28.46 5.97
CA TYR A 135 -14.37 -27.16 5.79
C TYR A 135 -12.84 -27.29 5.79
N SER A 136 -12.16 -26.60 4.87
CA SER A 136 -10.70 -26.66 4.74
C SER A 136 -9.98 -25.88 5.83
N THR A 137 -10.55 -24.75 6.27
CA THR A 137 -10.01 -23.86 7.32
C THR A 137 -11.15 -23.26 8.15
N ALA A 138 -10.96 -23.19 9.47
CA ALA A 138 -11.89 -22.52 10.37
C ALA A 138 -11.14 -21.65 11.38
N LEU A 139 -11.69 -20.48 11.68
CA LEU A 139 -11.32 -19.67 12.85
C LEU A 139 -12.25 -20.01 14.01
N ILE A 140 -11.71 -20.25 15.20
CA ILE A 140 -12.46 -20.49 16.43
C ILE A 140 -12.18 -19.33 17.38
N LEU A 141 -13.23 -18.75 17.95
CA LEU A 141 -13.20 -17.63 18.90
C LEU A 141 -13.85 -18.04 20.22
N GLU A 142 -13.35 -17.52 21.34
CA GLU A 142 -14.01 -17.63 22.66
C GLU A 142 -15.05 -16.51 22.85
N ASP A 143 -15.97 -16.68 23.80
CA ASP A 143 -17.10 -15.75 24.02
C ASP A 143 -16.68 -14.38 24.59
N ASP A 144 -15.50 -14.29 25.19
CA ASP A 144 -14.85 -13.07 25.67
C ASP A 144 -13.91 -12.44 24.62
N ALA A 145 -13.74 -13.04 23.43
CA ALA A 145 -12.80 -12.57 22.42
C ALA A 145 -13.11 -11.16 21.88
N ASP A 146 -12.08 -10.33 21.70
CA ASP A 146 -12.17 -8.99 21.11
C ASP A 146 -10.94 -8.70 20.24
N TRP A 147 -11.04 -7.67 19.41
CA TRP A 147 -10.00 -7.28 18.44
C TRP A 147 -10.06 -5.78 18.16
N ASP A 148 -8.97 -5.21 17.67
CA ASP A 148 -9.01 -3.85 17.14
C ASP A 148 -9.95 -3.79 15.93
N ILE A 149 -10.69 -2.69 15.75
CA ILE A 149 -11.62 -2.52 14.61
C ILE A 149 -10.96 -2.68 13.23
N THR A 150 -9.63 -2.66 13.19
CA THR A 150 -8.73 -2.82 12.04
C THR A 150 -8.34 -4.28 11.75
N ILE A 151 -8.98 -5.27 12.39
CA ILE A 151 -8.60 -6.68 12.35
C ILE A 151 -8.41 -7.23 10.92
N LYS A 152 -9.21 -6.79 9.94
CA LYS A 152 -9.07 -7.17 8.53
C LYS A 152 -7.75 -6.72 7.90
N GLN A 153 -7.19 -5.57 8.32
CA GLN A 153 -5.90 -5.08 7.85
C GLN A 153 -4.75 -5.77 8.60
N GLN A 154 -4.87 -5.99 9.91
CA GLN A 154 -3.93 -6.79 10.72
C GLN A 154 -3.77 -8.21 10.14
N LEU A 155 -4.89 -8.90 9.90
CA LEU A 155 -4.91 -10.24 9.34
C LEU A 155 -4.36 -10.32 7.91
N ARG A 156 -4.43 -9.23 7.14
CA ARG A 156 -3.81 -9.13 5.80
C ARG A 156 -2.28 -9.22 5.87
N GLU A 157 -1.65 -8.51 6.80
CA GLU A 157 -0.21 -8.70 7.05
C GLU A 157 0.10 -10.02 7.75
N PHE A 158 -0.81 -10.51 8.60
CA PHE A 158 -0.64 -11.82 9.24
C PHE A 158 -0.51 -12.92 8.21
N ALA A 159 -1.40 -12.95 7.21
CA ALA A 159 -1.31 -13.86 6.08
C ALA A 159 0.03 -13.72 5.34
N ARG A 160 0.48 -12.49 5.02
CA ARG A 160 1.79 -12.26 4.37
C ARG A 160 2.95 -12.84 5.19
N GLY A 161 2.93 -12.66 6.51
CA GLY A 161 3.93 -13.25 7.41
C GLY A 161 3.89 -14.77 7.44
N VAL A 162 2.73 -15.38 7.67
CA VAL A 162 2.55 -16.85 7.69
C VAL A 162 2.99 -17.47 6.35
N ARG A 163 2.67 -16.84 5.21
CA ARG A 163 3.10 -17.30 3.88
C ARG A 163 4.61 -17.21 3.68
N ALA A 164 5.23 -16.12 4.12
CA ALA A 164 6.68 -15.95 4.06
C ALA A 164 7.43 -16.99 4.91
N LEU A 165 6.89 -17.35 6.08
CA LEU A 165 7.45 -18.35 6.99
C LEU A 165 7.20 -19.80 6.51
N THR A 166 6.03 -20.09 5.93
CA THR A 166 5.68 -21.42 5.39
C THR A 166 6.21 -21.69 3.98
N GLY A 167 6.96 -20.73 3.38
CA GLY A 167 7.46 -20.82 2.01
C GLY A 167 6.37 -20.86 0.93
N ASN A 168 5.13 -20.49 1.26
CA ASN A 168 3.98 -20.66 0.37
C ASN A 168 3.85 -19.50 -0.63
N THR A 169 4.55 -19.61 -1.76
CA THR A 169 4.64 -18.56 -2.79
C THR A 169 3.40 -18.42 -3.70
N ASN A 170 2.49 -19.39 -3.71
CA ASN A 170 1.30 -19.39 -4.58
C ASN A 170 0.04 -18.95 -3.82
N THR A 171 -0.28 -17.65 -3.87
CA THR A 171 -1.42 -17.08 -3.15
C THR A 171 -2.74 -17.40 -3.85
N SER A 172 -3.54 -18.30 -3.27
CA SER A 172 -4.92 -18.56 -3.68
C SER A 172 -5.89 -17.61 -2.98
N LYS A 173 -6.96 -17.19 -3.68
CA LYS A 173 -8.09 -16.49 -3.07
C LYS A 173 -8.82 -17.31 -2.01
N THR A 174 -8.88 -18.64 -2.18
CA THR A 174 -9.56 -19.58 -1.27
C THR A 174 -8.75 -19.94 -0.03
N ALA A 175 -7.45 -19.64 -0.03
CA ALA A 175 -6.54 -19.94 1.08
C ALA A 175 -5.51 -18.80 1.23
N PRO A 176 -5.95 -17.59 1.65
CA PRO A 176 -5.07 -16.42 1.73
C PRO A 176 -3.92 -16.65 2.72
N TYR A 177 -4.17 -17.30 3.87
CA TYR A 177 -3.14 -17.72 4.84
C TYR A 177 -2.30 -18.92 4.37
N GLY A 178 -2.63 -19.53 3.22
CA GLY A 178 -2.12 -20.85 2.82
C GLY A 178 -2.73 -21.98 3.66
N THR A 179 -2.25 -23.21 3.44
CA THR A 179 -2.69 -24.43 4.14
C THR A 179 -1.54 -25.26 4.72
N ASN A 180 -0.31 -24.72 4.69
CA ASN A 180 0.92 -25.37 5.18
C ASN A 180 1.14 -25.12 6.69
N TRP A 181 0.06 -25.21 7.46
CA TRP A 181 0.03 -24.99 8.91
C TRP A 181 -1.10 -25.81 9.52
N ASP A 182 -0.97 -26.20 10.79
CA ASP A 182 -1.99 -26.92 11.54
C ASP A 182 -2.79 -25.97 12.44
N ILE A 183 -2.12 -25.02 13.11
CA ILE A 183 -2.73 -23.98 13.97
C ILE A 183 -2.18 -22.57 13.66
N LEU A 184 -3.04 -21.57 13.57
CA LEU A 184 -2.67 -20.15 13.69
C LEU A 184 -3.18 -19.60 15.03
N TRP A 185 -2.28 -19.32 15.96
CA TRP A 185 -2.60 -18.86 17.31
C TRP A 185 -2.76 -17.32 17.34
N ILE A 186 -3.82 -16.81 16.71
CA ILE A 186 -4.03 -15.38 16.41
C ILE A 186 -4.26 -14.55 17.70
N GLY A 187 -4.86 -15.16 18.73
CA GLY A 187 -5.21 -14.58 20.00
C GLY A 187 -5.04 -15.54 21.18
N GLY A 188 -4.61 -15.00 22.31
CA GLY A 188 -4.37 -15.74 23.54
C GLY A 188 -3.69 -14.88 24.62
N CYS A 189 -3.21 -15.53 25.67
CA CYS A 189 -2.43 -14.93 26.75
C CYS A 189 -0.93 -14.93 26.47
N ALA A 190 -0.42 -15.92 25.74
CA ALA A 190 1.00 -16.01 25.40
C ALA A 190 1.24 -16.78 24.12
N SER A 191 2.40 -16.52 23.51
CA SER A 191 3.01 -17.37 22.51
C SER A 191 4.53 -17.26 22.62
N ALA A 192 5.27 -18.31 22.26
CA ALA A 192 6.73 -18.27 22.25
C ALA A 192 7.31 -19.02 21.06
N ALA A 193 8.36 -18.43 20.46
CA ALA A 193 9.17 -19.08 19.44
C ALA A 193 10.14 -20.09 20.05
N ALA A 194 10.56 -21.09 19.27
CA ALA A 194 11.57 -22.04 19.70
C ALA A 194 12.92 -21.35 19.96
N PRO A 195 13.76 -21.81 20.92
CA PRO A 195 15.08 -21.23 21.20
C PRO A 195 16.05 -21.19 20.02
N ASN A 196 15.81 -22.05 19.01
CA ASN A 196 16.55 -22.15 17.76
C ASN A 196 15.78 -21.60 16.54
N GLU A 197 14.65 -20.92 16.75
CA GLU A 197 13.92 -20.30 15.65
C GLU A 197 14.76 -19.16 15.03
N THR A 198 14.81 -19.15 13.71
CA THR A 198 15.63 -18.23 12.92
C THR A 198 14.80 -17.34 12.00
N GLN A 199 13.58 -17.74 11.68
CA GLN A 199 12.70 -17.03 10.76
C GLN A 199 11.60 -16.29 11.53
N PHE A 200 11.64 -14.97 11.44
CA PHE A 200 10.66 -14.07 12.03
C PHE A 200 10.17 -13.12 10.95
N TYR A 201 8.88 -12.79 10.94
CA TYR A 201 8.35 -11.73 10.10
C TYR A 201 7.98 -10.55 11.01
N ALA A 202 8.61 -9.39 10.78
CA ALA A 202 8.44 -8.21 11.62
C ALA A 202 7.60 -7.14 10.92
N ILE A 203 6.64 -6.58 11.65
CA ILE A 203 5.77 -5.48 11.27
C ILE A 203 6.13 -4.30 12.20
N PRO A 204 7.08 -3.43 11.80
CA PRO A 204 7.52 -2.31 12.64
C PRO A 204 6.57 -1.11 12.53
N ASN A 205 6.54 -0.31 13.59
CA ASN A 205 5.63 0.84 13.76
C ASN A 205 4.15 0.45 13.67
N ASP A 206 3.79 -0.74 14.15
CA ASP A 206 2.40 -1.18 14.27
C ASP A 206 1.62 -0.28 15.24
N PRO A 207 0.64 0.51 14.75
CA PRO A 207 -0.16 1.40 15.58
C PRO A 207 -1.13 0.67 16.52
N THR A 208 -1.33 -0.65 16.33
CA THR A 208 -2.22 -1.49 17.14
C THR A 208 -1.48 -2.41 18.11
N ALA A 209 -0.15 -2.35 18.16
CA ALA A 209 0.63 -3.00 19.19
C ALA A 209 0.71 -2.08 20.42
N PRO A 210 0.04 -2.39 21.57
CA PRO A 210 0.16 -1.59 22.78
C PRO A 210 1.58 -1.67 23.34
N SER A 211 2.02 -0.73 24.17
CA SER A 211 3.35 -0.75 24.79
C SER A 211 3.52 -1.86 25.83
N LEU A 212 4.77 -2.11 26.25
CA LEU A 212 5.09 -3.14 27.25
C LEU A 212 4.45 -2.88 28.62
N GLU A 213 4.10 -1.64 28.96
CA GLU A 213 3.44 -1.29 30.23
C GLU A 213 1.94 -1.64 30.22
N HIS A 214 1.34 -1.75 29.03
CA HIS A 214 -0.08 -2.06 28.83
C HIS A 214 -0.32 -3.48 28.25
N ARG A 215 0.73 -4.31 28.12
CA ARG A 215 0.62 -5.73 27.73
C ARG A 215 0.51 -6.62 28.96
N GLY A 216 -0.57 -7.42 28.99
CA GLY A 216 -0.68 -8.57 29.89
C GLY A 216 -0.07 -9.86 29.30
N THR A 217 0.20 -9.91 27.99
CA THR A 217 0.76 -11.11 27.34
C THR A 217 2.24 -11.35 27.67
N TRP A 218 2.61 -12.60 27.91
CA TRP A 218 3.99 -13.02 28.15
C TRP A 218 4.58 -13.85 27.00
N GLY A 219 5.91 -14.04 27.02
CA GLY A 219 6.66 -14.73 25.96
C GLY A 219 7.16 -13.78 24.88
N GLY A 220 6.81 -14.08 23.63
CA GLY A 220 7.18 -13.30 22.46
C GLY A 220 8.40 -13.82 21.69
N PRO A 221 9.01 -12.97 20.84
CA PRO A 221 10.18 -13.33 20.05
C PRO A 221 11.44 -13.49 20.92
N LEU A 222 12.49 -14.11 20.36
CA LEU A 222 13.78 -14.27 21.04
C LEU A 222 14.40 -12.91 21.41
N ALA A 223 15.11 -12.86 22.53
CA ALA A 223 15.74 -11.64 23.07
C ALA A 223 16.61 -10.90 22.03
N SER A 224 17.31 -11.63 21.17
CA SER A 224 18.10 -11.07 20.06
C SER A 224 17.29 -10.20 19.10
N TRP A 225 16.02 -10.51 18.88
CA TRP A 225 15.12 -9.73 18.01
C TRP A 225 14.50 -8.54 18.75
N LYS A 226 14.27 -8.68 20.06
CA LYS A 226 13.81 -7.61 20.97
C LYS A 226 14.83 -6.48 21.09
N ASP A 227 16.12 -6.78 20.98
CA ASP A 227 17.21 -5.79 20.93
C ASP A 227 17.31 -5.03 19.59
N LEU A 228 16.85 -5.65 18.49
CA LEU A 228 16.94 -5.10 17.12
C LEU A 228 15.76 -4.19 16.77
N TYR A 229 14.57 -4.48 17.29
CA TYR A 229 13.33 -3.78 16.99
C TYR A 229 12.60 -3.38 18.26
N PRO A 230 12.14 -2.12 18.41
CA PRO A 230 11.41 -1.70 19.59
C PRO A 230 10.15 -2.55 19.80
N GLU A 231 10.13 -3.37 20.85
CA GLU A 231 8.98 -4.24 21.14
C GLU A 231 7.68 -3.46 21.25
N THR A 232 7.72 -2.23 21.77
CA THR A 232 6.57 -1.34 21.98
C THR A 232 5.82 -0.99 20.69
N SER A 233 6.47 -1.06 19.53
CA SER A 233 5.87 -0.68 18.24
C SER A 233 6.06 -1.75 17.16
N THR A 234 6.52 -2.96 17.50
CA THR A 234 6.78 -4.02 16.52
C THR A 234 5.94 -5.24 16.85
N ARG A 235 5.14 -5.69 15.88
CA ARG A 235 4.49 -7.01 15.94
C ARG A 235 5.30 -8.01 15.14
N PHE A 236 5.62 -9.13 15.75
CA PHE A 236 6.33 -10.24 15.13
C PHE A 236 5.35 -11.36 14.76
N ILE A 237 5.73 -12.19 13.80
CA ILE A 237 5.09 -13.46 13.49
C ILE A 237 6.19 -14.50 13.37
N TYR A 238 5.98 -15.69 13.94
CA TYR A 238 6.95 -16.77 14.00
C TYR A 238 6.27 -18.13 14.13
N ARG A 239 7.03 -19.21 13.93
CA ARG A 239 6.61 -20.56 14.31
C ARG A 239 6.57 -20.67 15.83
N ALA A 240 5.40 -21.00 16.38
CA ALA A 240 5.18 -21.07 17.81
C ALA A 240 5.50 -22.49 18.33
N GLU A 241 6.39 -22.58 19.32
CA GLU A 241 6.63 -23.83 20.09
C GLU A 241 5.69 -23.94 21.31
N MET A 242 4.96 -22.86 21.60
CA MET A 242 4.05 -22.72 22.73
C MET A 242 3.02 -21.63 22.46
N GLY A 243 1.78 -21.87 22.91
CA GLY A 243 0.70 -20.90 23.06
C GLY A 243 0.04 -21.07 24.43
N CYS A 244 -0.78 -20.12 24.86
CA CYS A 244 -1.62 -20.23 26.07
C CYS A 244 -2.84 -19.32 25.93
N CYS A 245 -4.00 -19.78 26.42
CA CYS A 245 -5.35 -19.27 26.17
C CYS A 245 -5.74 -19.27 24.68
N THR A 246 -7.02 -19.44 24.37
CA THR A 246 -7.51 -19.73 23.02
C THR A 246 -8.52 -18.71 22.50
N TYR A 247 -8.44 -17.46 22.98
CA TYR A 247 -9.29 -16.30 22.58
C TYR A 247 -9.60 -16.25 21.09
N GLY A 248 -8.60 -16.54 20.24
CA GLY A 248 -8.84 -16.81 18.83
C GLY A 248 -7.74 -17.64 18.19
N TYR A 249 -8.08 -18.81 17.64
CA TYR A 249 -7.14 -19.63 16.88
C TYR A 249 -7.79 -20.19 15.62
N ALA A 250 -7.04 -20.27 14.53
CA ALA A 250 -7.51 -20.94 13.32
C ALA A 250 -6.84 -22.30 13.16
N VAL A 251 -7.54 -23.23 12.49
CA VAL A 251 -7.07 -24.58 12.17
C VAL A 251 -7.30 -24.90 10.69
N THR A 252 -6.43 -25.73 10.12
CA THR A 252 -6.75 -26.46 8.87
C THR A 252 -7.49 -27.75 9.18
N LYS A 253 -8.18 -28.36 8.20
CA LYS A 253 -8.84 -29.67 8.39
C LYS A 253 -7.87 -30.73 8.92
N ARG A 254 -6.64 -30.76 8.38
CA ARG A 254 -5.54 -31.60 8.85
C ARG A 254 -5.15 -31.31 10.31
N GLY A 255 -5.10 -30.03 10.69
CA GLY A 255 -4.88 -29.62 12.09
C GLY A 255 -5.99 -30.12 13.02
N ALA A 256 -7.25 -29.94 12.63
CA ALA A 256 -8.42 -30.42 13.38
C ALA A 256 -8.40 -31.94 13.59
N GLU A 257 -8.12 -32.72 12.53
CA GLU A 257 -7.96 -34.18 12.58
C GLU A 257 -6.85 -34.59 13.56
N ARG A 258 -5.71 -33.90 13.54
CA ARG A 258 -4.58 -34.14 14.44
C ARG A 258 -4.91 -33.80 15.90
N ILE A 259 -5.57 -32.67 16.15
CA ILE A 259 -5.96 -32.24 17.50
C ILE A 259 -6.98 -33.21 18.09
N LEU A 260 -7.99 -33.63 17.31
CA LEU A 260 -8.98 -34.63 17.77
C LEU A 260 -8.33 -35.99 18.04
N ALA A 261 -7.42 -36.47 17.18
CA ALA A 261 -6.69 -37.70 17.46
C ALA A 261 -5.86 -37.59 18.76
N ALA A 262 -5.20 -36.45 18.99
CA ALA A 262 -4.34 -36.24 20.15
C ALA A 262 -5.11 -36.01 21.46
N LEU A 263 -6.23 -35.28 21.43
CA LEU A 263 -6.94 -34.80 22.63
C LEU A 263 -8.29 -35.48 22.88
N ALA A 264 -8.86 -36.15 21.88
CA ALA A 264 -10.16 -36.84 21.97
C ALA A 264 -10.09 -38.35 21.66
N VAL A 265 -8.91 -38.90 21.32
CA VAL A 265 -8.70 -40.35 21.11
C VAL A 265 -7.53 -40.90 21.94
N ASP A 266 -6.37 -40.21 21.98
CA ASP A 266 -5.21 -40.63 22.78
C ASP A 266 -5.39 -40.28 24.27
N ARG A 267 -5.17 -39.02 24.67
CA ARG A 267 -5.31 -38.58 26.07
C ARG A 267 -5.43 -37.07 26.20
N LEU A 268 -6.12 -36.60 27.23
CA LEU A 268 -6.06 -35.22 27.70
C LEU A 268 -5.18 -35.17 28.96
N VAL A 269 -4.17 -34.30 29.00
CA VAL A 269 -3.18 -34.26 30.11
C VAL A 269 -3.13 -32.91 30.85
N ALA A 270 -3.58 -31.86 30.17
CA ALA A 270 -3.66 -30.49 30.67
C ALA A 270 -4.93 -29.84 30.12
N ALA A 271 -5.19 -28.58 30.48
CA ALA A 271 -6.20 -27.77 29.80
C ALA A 271 -5.98 -27.76 28.27
N VAL A 272 -7.05 -27.51 27.50
CA VAL A 272 -7.05 -27.68 26.04
C VAL A 272 -5.99 -26.83 25.33
N ASP A 273 -5.77 -25.60 25.80
CA ASP A 273 -4.74 -24.68 25.31
C ASP A 273 -3.33 -25.24 25.52
N ASN A 274 -3.03 -25.67 26.75
CA ASN A 274 -1.73 -26.25 27.11
C ASN A 274 -1.46 -27.56 26.36
N SER A 275 -2.49 -28.40 26.20
CA SER A 275 -2.36 -29.66 25.44
C SER A 275 -2.14 -29.42 23.94
N MET A 276 -2.74 -28.37 23.35
CA MET A 276 -2.42 -27.95 21.98
C MET A 276 -1.02 -27.32 21.88
N ALA A 277 -0.58 -26.57 22.90
CA ALA A 277 0.77 -26.02 22.97
C ALA A 277 1.84 -27.12 23.04
N ASP A 278 1.58 -28.21 23.75
CA ASP A 278 2.45 -29.39 23.74
C ASP A 278 2.55 -30.02 22.35
N MET A 279 1.48 -30.05 21.57
CA MET A 279 1.53 -30.48 20.16
C MET A 279 2.36 -29.51 19.31
N CYS A 280 2.22 -28.19 19.47
CA CYS A 280 3.07 -27.20 18.79
C CYS A 280 4.55 -27.38 19.14
N GLY A 281 4.86 -27.78 20.37
CA GLY A 281 6.23 -28.01 20.83
C GLY A 281 6.79 -29.42 20.60
N GLY A 282 5.99 -30.40 20.21
CA GLY A 282 6.39 -31.81 20.19
C GLY A 282 6.69 -32.38 21.59
N LYS A 283 5.97 -31.91 22.61
CA LYS A 283 6.15 -32.23 24.04
C LYS A 283 5.17 -33.31 24.49
N ASP A 284 5.35 -33.82 25.71
CA ASP A 284 4.58 -34.95 26.26
C ASP A 284 4.54 -36.19 25.34
N GLY A 285 5.57 -36.42 24.52
CA GLY A 285 5.58 -37.51 23.54
C GLY A 285 4.56 -37.34 22.39
N ARG A 286 3.96 -36.16 22.21
CA ARG A 286 3.06 -35.84 21.11
C ARG A 286 3.85 -35.48 19.84
N PRO A 287 3.41 -35.87 18.64
CA PRO A 287 4.03 -35.43 17.39
C PRO A 287 3.97 -33.91 17.25
N GLN A 288 5.08 -33.27 16.81
CA GLN A 288 5.08 -31.84 16.53
C GLN A 288 4.14 -31.50 15.35
N ILE A 289 3.32 -30.47 15.52
CA ILE A 289 2.48 -29.88 14.48
C ILE A 289 2.94 -28.46 14.14
N GLU A 290 2.54 -27.93 12.99
CA GLU A 290 2.97 -26.63 12.50
C GLU A 290 2.08 -25.51 13.04
N CYS A 291 2.56 -24.82 14.07
CA CYS A 291 1.87 -23.69 14.69
C CYS A 291 2.56 -22.36 14.37
N TYR A 292 1.78 -21.31 14.10
CA TYR A 292 2.29 -19.95 13.90
C TYR A 292 1.50 -18.94 14.75
N ALA A 293 2.18 -17.97 15.36
CA ALA A 293 1.55 -16.97 16.22
C ALA A 293 2.08 -15.56 15.90
N PRO A 294 1.24 -14.51 16.01
CA PRO A 294 1.73 -13.15 16.16
C PRO A 294 2.16 -12.89 17.62
N PHE A 295 3.01 -11.89 17.82
CA PHE A 295 3.25 -11.30 19.14
C PHE A 295 3.58 -9.80 19.00
N PRO A 296 2.81 -8.88 19.63
CA PRO A 296 1.61 -9.14 20.43
C PRO A 296 0.49 -9.84 19.66
N ASN A 297 -0.49 -10.37 20.39
CA ASN A 297 -1.66 -11.03 19.83
C ASN A 297 -2.59 -10.04 19.13
N MET A 298 -3.27 -10.49 18.06
CA MET A 298 -4.21 -9.66 17.28
C MET A 298 -5.65 -9.76 17.80
N ILE A 299 -5.96 -10.83 18.50
CA ILE A 299 -7.20 -11.05 19.24
C ILE A 299 -6.84 -11.14 20.73
N GLY A 300 -7.58 -10.39 21.55
CA GLY A 300 -7.46 -10.38 23.01
C GLY A 300 -8.75 -10.82 23.69
N THR A 301 -8.82 -10.65 25.01
CA THR A 301 -10.05 -10.82 25.81
C THR A 301 -10.65 -9.47 26.18
N TYR A 302 -11.97 -9.42 26.26
CA TYR A 302 -12.75 -8.31 26.76
C TYR A 302 -13.54 -8.70 28.01
N LYS A 303 -13.44 -7.85 29.03
CA LYS A 303 -14.20 -7.91 30.26
C LYS A 303 -15.14 -6.73 30.34
N ALA A 304 -16.43 -6.99 30.59
CA ALA A 304 -17.43 -5.95 30.78
C ALA A 304 -17.25 -5.28 32.15
N ALA A 305 -17.67 -4.02 32.29
CA ALA A 305 -17.71 -3.36 33.59
C ALA A 305 -18.67 -4.11 34.53
N GLY A 306 -18.20 -4.53 35.71
CA GLY A 306 -18.95 -5.45 36.55
C GLY A 306 -18.13 -6.10 37.67
N LEU A 307 -18.75 -7.10 38.30
CA LEU A 307 -18.08 -7.98 39.27
C LEU A 307 -17.20 -8.98 38.53
N ALA A 308 -15.98 -9.19 39.01
CA ALA A 308 -14.99 -10.10 38.43
C ALA A 308 -15.50 -11.56 38.34
N SER A 309 -16.45 -11.95 39.20
CA SER A 309 -17.16 -13.24 39.11
C SER A 309 -17.93 -13.47 37.81
N LYS A 310 -18.16 -12.44 36.97
CA LYS A 310 -18.82 -12.56 35.66
C LYS A 310 -17.88 -12.84 34.48
N ASP A 311 -16.58 -12.66 34.66
CA ASP A 311 -15.58 -12.74 33.59
C ASP A 311 -15.46 -14.16 33.02
N SER A 312 -15.26 -15.13 33.90
CA SER A 312 -14.91 -16.50 33.55
C SER A 312 -15.88 -17.51 34.15
N ASP A 313 -16.37 -18.41 33.31
CA ASP A 313 -17.15 -19.58 33.71
C ASP A 313 -16.25 -20.79 34.06
N ILE A 314 -14.92 -20.63 33.96
CA ILE A 314 -13.91 -21.68 34.21
C ILE A 314 -13.19 -21.48 35.56
N HIS A 315 -13.03 -20.23 36.00
CA HIS A 315 -12.35 -19.87 37.24
C HIS A 315 -13.21 -18.94 38.08
N ASN A 316 -13.33 -19.23 39.39
CA ASN A 316 -14.06 -18.38 40.32
C ASN A 316 -13.37 -17.02 40.46
N GLY A 317 -13.94 -15.98 39.84
CA GLY A 317 -13.60 -14.60 40.13
C GLY A 317 -14.10 -14.18 41.51
N SER A 318 -13.57 -13.08 42.04
CA SER A 318 -14.05 -12.49 43.30
C SER A 318 -15.48 -11.97 43.14
N GLU A 319 -16.35 -12.31 44.08
CA GLU A 319 -17.74 -11.81 44.11
C GLU A 319 -17.84 -10.35 44.61
N ASP A 320 -16.80 -9.86 45.31
CA ASP A 320 -16.74 -8.51 45.89
C ASP A 320 -15.91 -7.52 45.05
N GLU A 321 -15.12 -8.00 44.09
CA GLU A 321 -14.25 -7.16 43.28
C GLU A 321 -14.98 -6.63 42.04
N TRP A 322 -15.09 -5.31 41.94
CA TRP A 322 -15.67 -4.63 40.78
C TRP A 322 -14.58 -3.95 39.95
N HIS A 323 -14.65 -4.04 38.63
CA HIS A 323 -13.78 -3.33 37.71
C HIS A 323 -14.53 -2.67 36.55
N GLU A 324 -13.91 -1.64 35.98
CA GLU A 324 -14.32 -1.03 34.72
C GLU A 324 -14.21 -2.01 33.54
N ALA A 325 -14.80 -1.65 32.40
CA ALA A 325 -14.64 -2.42 31.17
C ALA A 325 -13.18 -2.37 30.67
N GLN A 326 -12.63 -3.51 30.24
CA GLN A 326 -11.23 -3.65 29.84
C GLN A 326 -11.12 -4.54 28.61
N ALA A 327 -10.26 -4.18 27.65
CA ALA A 327 -9.91 -5.04 26.52
C ALA A 327 -8.40 -5.27 26.49
N TRP A 328 -7.96 -6.48 26.81
CA TRP A 328 -6.56 -6.77 27.09
C TRP A 328 -5.73 -6.93 25.81
N ASN A 329 -4.56 -6.28 25.77
CA ASN A 329 -3.59 -6.33 24.68
C ASN A 329 -4.04 -5.72 23.34
N LEU A 330 -5.08 -4.87 23.36
CA LEU A 330 -5.63 -4.17 22.18
C LEU A 330 -5.47 -2.66 22.31
N MET A 331 -5.39 -1.94 21.20
CA MET A 331 -5.33 -0.47 21.20
C MET A 331 -6.71 0.15 20.94
N TYR A 332 -7.40 -0.32 19.90
CA TYR A 332 -8.67 0.23 19.40
C TYR A 332 -9.79 -0.82 19.45
N SER A 333 -9.95 -1.44 20.62
CA SER A 333 -10.96 -2.45 20.94
C SER A 333 -12.32 -2.16 20.29
N THR A 334 -12.84 -3.17 19.59
CA THR A 334 -14.15 -3.11 18.93
C THR A 334 -15.26 -3.03 19.97
N ARG A 335 -15.18 -3.84 21.05
CA ARG A 335 -16.19 -3.84 22.11
C ARG A 335 -16.22 -2.55 22.93
N LEU A 336 -15.08 -1.95 23.27
CA LEU A 336 -15.06 -0.65 23.98
C LEU A 336 -15.54 0.52 23.11
N ASN A 337 -15.37 0.43 21.79
CA ASN A 337 -15.88 1.43 20.85
C ASN A 337 -17.30 1.12 20.34
N ILE A 338 -17.99 0.09 20.84
CA ILE A 338 -19.19 -0.46 20.21
C ILE A 338 -20.31 0.55 20.02
N HIS A 339 -20.57 1.42 21.01
CA HIS A 339 -21.60 2.45 20.91
C HIS A 339 -21.29 3.49 19.81
N ARG A 340 -20.02 3.80 19.57
CA ARG A 340 -19.60 4.70 18.48
C ARG A 340 -19.80 4.02 17.12
N LEU A 341 -19.39 2.75 17.02
CA LEU A 341 -19.52 1.96 15.80
C LEU A 341 -20.99 1.77 15.39
N VAL A 342 -21.87 1.47 16.34
CA VAL A 342 -23.33 1.36 16.12
C VAL A 342 -23.96 2.71 15.76
N ALA A 343 -23.44 3.82 16.29
CA ALA A 343 -23.86 5.18 15.90
C ALA A 343 -23.36 5.60 14.50
N GLY A 344 -22.57 4.78 13.81
CA GLY A 344 -22.03 5.08 12.48
C GLY A 344 -20.80 6.00 12.50
N GLU A 345 -20.16 6.20 13.64
CA GLU A 345 -18.97 7.03 13.77
C GLU A 345 -17.78 6.45 12.99
N GLU A 346 -17.11 7.29 12.21
CA GLU A 346 -15.90 6.90 11.46
C GLU A 346 -14.64 6.84 12.34
N THR A 347 -14.72 7.38 13.56
CA THR A 347 -13.61 7.52 14.49
C THR A 347 -13.77 6.66 15.74
N VAL A 348 -12.72 5.90 16.08
CA VAL A 348 -12.59 5.14 17.32
C VAL A 348 -11.50 5.72 18.21
N TYR A 349 -11.62 5.52 19.52
CA TYR A 349 -10.62 5.93 20.49
C TYR A 349 -9.69 4.77 20.85
N ALA A 350 -8.42 5.10 21.07
CA ALA A 350 -7.48 4.20 21.72
C ALA A 350 -7.78 4.08 23.22
N GLN A 351 -7.54 2.90 23.80
CA GLN A 351 -7.53 2.70 25.26
C GLN A 351 -6.38 3.45 25.94
N TYR A 352 -5.23 3.51 25.27
CA TYR A 352 -3.98 4.04 25.79
C TYR A 352 -3.48 5.21 24.93
N ASP A 353 -2.91 6.25 25.57
CA ASP A 353 -2.35 7.43 24.90
C ASP A 353 -0.82 7.32 24.87
N GLU A 354 -0.28 6.49 23.96
CA GLU A 354 1.14 6.14 23.93
C GLU A 354 2.00 7.08 23.06
N GLY A 355 1.37 8.09 22.46
CA GLY A 355 2.04 9.14 21.71
C GLY A 355 2.27 8.86 20.21
N PHE A 356 2.25 9.95 19.46
CA PHE A 356 2.62 10.01 18.04
C PHE A 356 4.16 9.97 17.91
N PRO A 357 4.77 9.24 16.95
CA PRO A 357 4.21 8.88 15.64
C PRO A 357 3.50 7.52 15.50
N TRP A 358 3.76 6.53 16.36
CA TRP A 358 3.29 5.15 16.09
C TRP A 358 1.84 4.91 16.49
N SER A 359 1.35 5.41 17.63
CA SER A 359 -0.08 5.31 18.00
C SER A 359 -0.77 6.67 17.94
N ARG A 360 -2.10 6.66 17.74
CA ARG A 360 -2.92 7.88 17.80
C ARG A 360 -4.06 7.66 18.78
N ARG A 361 -4.33 8.65 19.64
CA ARG A 361 -5.48 8.60 20.55
C ARG A 361 -6.84 8.46 19.85
N VAL A 362 -6.93 8.95 18.61
CA VAL A 362 -8.11 8.83 17.74
C VAL A 362 -7.71 8.24 16.40
N LEU A 363 -8.46 7.24 15.95
CA LEU A 363 -8.25 6.56 14.68
C LEU A 363 -9.44 6.76 13.75
N ASN A 364 -9.21 7.32 12.56
CA ASN A 364 -10.19 7.32 11.48
C ASN A 364 -10.06 6.01 10.69
N ARG A 365 -11.14 5.21 10.64
CA ARG A 365 -11.18 3.91 9.95
C ARG A 365 -10.86 3.99 8.46
N LYS A 366 -11.18 5.11 7.79
CA LYS A 366 -10.97 5.30 6.35
C LYS A 366 -9.55 5.76 5.99
N GLU A 367 -8.86 6.41 6.91
CA GLU A 367 -7.48 6.90 6.73
C GLU A 367 -6.44 5.89 7.23
N PHE A 368 -6.88 4.82 7.89
CA PHE A 368 -5.99 3.84 8.49
C PHE A 368 -5.36 2.91 7.45
N GLU A 369 -4.06 3.07 7.25
CA GLU A 369 -3.22 2.13 6.53
C GLU A 369 -2.34 1.37 7.53
N TYR A 370 -2.39 0.05 7.48
CA TYR A 370 -1.63 -0.83 8.37
C TYR A 370 -0.23 -1.07 7.79
N PRO A 371 0.85 -0.96 8.58
CA PRO A 371 2.22 -0.96 8.06
C PRO A 371 2.62 -2.31 7.46
N ARG A 372 3.45 -2.27 6.41
CA ARG A 372 3.97 -3.48 5.75
C ARG A 372 5.04 -4.16 6.57
N GLY A 373 4.90 -5.47 6.79
CA GLY A 373 5.95 -6.29 7.39
C GLY A 373 6.96 -6.83 6.38
N TYR A 374 8.03 -7.44 6.91
CA TYR A 374 9.05 -8.13 6.11
C TYR A 374 9.68 -9.31 6.87
N LEU A 375 10.16 -10.30 6.10
CA LEU A 375 10.85 -11.46 6.64
C LEU A 375 12.27 -11.06 7.09
N LEU A 376 12.60 -11.38 8.32
CA LEU A 376 13.93 -11.30 8.90
C LEU A 376 14.70 -12.58 8.51
N VAL A 377 15.81 -12.39 7.81
CA VAL A 377 16.75 -13.45 7.47
C VAL A 377 17.99 -13.27 8.36
N PRO A 378 18.50 -14.30 9.04
CA PRO A 378 19.75 -14.20 9.78
C PRO A 378 20.91 -13.91 8.83
N ASP A 379 21.59 -12.78 9.03
CA ASP A 379 22.76 -12.40 8.25
C ASP A 379 23.96 -13.31 8.60
N GLY A 380 24.09 -14.41 7.84
CA GLY A 380 25.32 -15.19 7.76
C GLY A 380 26.44 -14.34 7.14
N ASN A 381 27.22 -13.66 7.98
CA ASN A 381 28.22 -12.63 7.67
C ASN A 381 27.67 -11.24 7.30
N SER A 382 27.18 -10.49 8.29
CA SER A 382 27.46 -9.05 8.30
C SER A 382 27.78 -8.50 9.70
N THR A 383 29.02 -8.03 9.89
CA THR A 383 29.32 -6.99 10.90
C THR A 383 28.90 -5.62 10.34
N GLY A 384 27.61 -5.52 9.99
CA GLY A 384 27.00 -4.35 9.37
C GLY A 384 26.98 -3.16 10.33
N LYS A 385 27.74 -2.11 10.01
CA LYS A 385 27.76 -0.87 10.78
C LYS A 385 26.38 -0.20 10.76
N VAL A 386 25.63 -0.32 11.87
CA VAL A 386 24.45 0.51 12.11
C VAL A 386 24.86 1.97 12.06
N CYS A 387 24.27 2.74 11.15
CA CYS A 387 24.43 4.18 11.09
C CYS A 387 23.78 4.84 12.32
N ARG A 388 24.57 5.00 13.39
CA ARG A 388 24.17 5.80 14.55
C ARG A 388 23.88 7.24 14.11
N GLY A 389 22.60 7.59 13.99
CA GLY A 389 22.17 8.98 13.98
C GLY A 389 22.63 9.64 15.29
N ARG A 390 23.56 10.59 15.19
CA ARG A 390 24.01 11.38 16.35
C ARG A 390 22.87 12.31 16.80
N ALA A 391 22.04 11.85 17.73
CA ALA A 391 21.37 12.76 18.64
C ALA A 391 22.46 13.53 19.42
N ARG A 392 22.59 14.83 19.14
CA ARG A 392 23.47 15.70 19.95
C ARG A 392 22.79 15.92 21.30
N PRO A 393 23.49 15.78 22.44
CA PRO A 393 22.91 16.11 23.74
C PRO A 393 22.74 17.63 23.84
N HIS A 394 21.50 18.11 23.90
CA HIS A 394 21.23 19.50 24.23
C HIS A 394 21.25 19.68 25.75
N SER A 395 22.28 20.36 26.24
CA SER A 395 22.38 20.77 27.64
C SER A 395 21.67 22.12 27.87
N SER A 396 20.57 22.12 28.63
CA SER A 396 20.14 23.26 29.44
C SER A 396 19.48 22.71 30.71
N ALA A 397 20.14 22.84 31.86
CA ALA A 397 20.02 23.95 32.79
C ALA A 397 18.84 23.77 33.77
N ARG A 398 19.15 23.18 34.93
CA ARG A 398 18.27 23.18 36.11
C ARG A 398 17.97 24.63 36.52
N LYS A 399 16.70 24.93 36.85
CA LYS A 399 16.34 25.98 37.81
C LYS A 399 15.29 25.44 38.79
N HIS A 400 15.44 25.84 40.05
CA HIS A 400 14.58 25.44 41.17
C HIS A 400 13.24 26.21 41.16
N HIS A 401 12.16 25.60 41.65
CA HIS A 401 11.43 25.99 42.88
C HIS A 401 10.34 24.92 43.21
N PRO A 402 9.70 24.91 44.41
CA PRO A 402 9.26 23.68 45.07
C PRO A 402 7.74 23.56 45.28
N TYR A 403 7.35 22.51 46.05
CA TYR A 403 6.10 22.23 46.80
C TYR A 403 5.48 20.83 46.49
N LEU A 404 5.83 19.88 47.36
CA LEU A 404 5.07 18.80 48.04
C LEU A 404 3.69 18.29 47.52
N PRO A 405 3.22 17.06 47.87
CA PRO A 405 3.88 15.97 48.63
C PRO A 405 3.77 14.55 48.01
N SER A 406 4.44 13.61 48.68
CA SER A 406 4.61 12.16 48.42
C SER A 406 3.48 11.22 48.87
N VAL A 407 3.35 10.04 48.23
CA VAL A 407 3.19 8.70 48.91
C VAL A 407 3.86 7.58 48.03
N PRO A 408 3.92 6.26 48.38
CA PRO A 408 5.22 5.57 48.49
C PRO A 408 5.45 4.36 47.54
N ARG A 409 6.68 3.80 47.57
CA ARG A 409 7.02 2.50 46.95
C ARG A 409 6.87 1.31 47.92
N PRO A 410 6.58 0.12 47.37
CA PRO A 410 7.26 -1.16 47.64
C PRO A 410 7.91 -1.72 46.34
N TRP A 411 8.68 -2.81 46.29
CA TRP A 411 9.62 -3.37 47.27
C TRP A 411 10.92 -3.83 46.55
N ARG A 412 11.30 -5.13 46.54
CA ARG A 412 12.36 -5.76 45.70
C ARG A 412 12.11 -7.28 45.57
N ASP A 413 12.47 -7.87 44.43
CA ASP A 413 12.53 -9.34 44.25
C ASP A 413 13.97 -9.90 44.40
N PRO A 414 14.13 -11.16 44.86
CA PRO A 414 15.36 -11.94 44.75
C PRO A 414 15.37 -12.89 43.52
N PRO A 415 16.54 -13.39 43.06
CA PRO A 415 16.68 -13.97 41.72
C PRO A 415 16.52 -15.50 41.65
N ALA A 416 15.93 -16.00 40.55
CA ALA A 416 15.80 -17.42 40.23
C ALA A 416 17.05 -18.01 39.52
N ARG A 417 17.36 -19.28 39.78
CA ARG A 417 18.45 -20.04 39.13
C ARG A 417 17.99 -20.66 37.80
N LYS A 418 18.85 -20.62 36.78
CA LYS A 418 18.69 -21.38 35.52
C LYS A 418 19.28 -22.79 35.65
N VAL A 419 18.63 -23.76 35.02
CA VAL A 419 19.20 -25.05 34.63
C VAL A 419 18.87 -25.27 33.15
N THR A 420 19.85 -25.76 32.38
CA THR A 420 19.74 -25.95 30.92
C THR A 420 20.10 -27.39 30.58
N ILE A 421 19.34 -28.04 29.70
CA ILE A 421 19.71 -29.34 29.10
C ILE A 421 19.54 -29.26 27.58
N LYS A 422 20.47 -29.87 26.85
CA LYS A 422 20.50 -30.00 25.37
C LYS A 422 20.27 -31.47 24.96
N CYS A 423 19.71 -31.68 23.78
CA CYS A 423 20.19 -32.57 22.69
C CYS A 423 19.13 -32.57 21.57
N ASN A 424 19.43 -32.27 20.30
CA ASN A 424 20.29 -32.88 19.27
C ASN A 424 19.55 -33.88 18.35
N ILE A 425 19.90 -33.81 17.06
CA ILE A 425 19.08 -34.14 15.88
C ILE A 425 19.39 -35.53 15.31
N GLY A 426 18.45 -36.12 14.56
CA GLY A 426 18.70 -37.15 13.55
C GLY A 426 17.74 -37.00 12.35
N GLU A 427 18.28 -36.92 11.13
CA GLU A 427 17.56 -36.78 9.85
C GLU A 427 17.48 -38.13 9.11
N GLU A 428 16.47 -38.34 8.24
CA GLU A 428 16.72 -38.84 6.87
C GLU A 428 15.54 -38.64 5.88
N GLU A 429 15.89 -38.71 4.59
CA GLU A 429 15.11 -38.44 3.36
C GLU A 429 14.05 -39.51 2.98
N ARG A 430 13.26 -39.47 1.88
CA ARG A 430 12.61 -38.45 0.98
C ARG A 430 12.16 -39.18 -0.32
N LYS A 431 11.11 -38.65 -1.01
CA LYS A 431 10.85 -38.63 -2.49
C LYS A 431 9.61 -39.35 -3.04
N GLY A 432 9.01 -38.70 -4.05
CA GLY A 432 8.20 -39.30 -5.12
C GLY A 432 6.70 -38.96 -5.09
N LEU A 433 6.04 -38.57 -6.19
CA LEU A 433 6.16 -37.38 -7.07
C LEU A 433 5.20 -37.59 -8.28
N LEU A 434 4.22 -36.68 -8.49
CA LEU A 434 3.38 -36.39 -9.71
C LEU A 434 2.76 -37.56 -10.51
N ASP A 435 1.54 -37.47 -11.06
CA ASP A 435 1.05 -36.56 -12.14
C ASP A 435 -0.50 -36.79 -12.31
N SER A 436 -1.36 -36.04 -13.03
CA SER A 436 -1.48 -34.62 -13.45
C SER A 436 -2.94 -34.39 -13.98
N VAL A 437 -3.15 -33.72 -15.14
CA VAL A 437 -4.40 -33.62 -15.95
C VAL A 437 -5.63 -32.98 -15.25
N THR A 438 -5.96 -31.68 -15.38
CA THR A 438 -6.66 -30.94 -16.48
C THR A 438 -8.07 -31.50 -16.85
N ASP A 439 -9.14 -30.74 -17.16
CA ASP A 439 -9.23 -29.37 -17.68
C ASP A 439 -10.66 -28.73 -17.60
N SER A 440 -10.72 -27.38 -17.61
CA SER A 440 -11.77 -26.56 -18.28
C SER A 440 -13.21 -26.42 -17.65
N PRO A 441 -14.12 -25.52 -18.14
CA PRO A 441 -14.62 -24.43 -17.27
C PRO A 441 -16.14 -24.11 -17.32
N THR A 442 -16.63 -23.27 -16.39
CA THR A 442 -17.94 -22.60 -16.47
C THR A 442 -17.89 -21.11 -16.11
N SER A 443 -18.79 -20.32 -16.71
CA SER A 443 -18.77 -18.85 -16.77
C SER A 443 -19.30 -18.12 -15.52
N PRO A 444 -18.85 -16.88 -15.24
CA PRO A 444 -19.31 -16.06 -14.11
C PRO A 444 -20.46 -15.09 -14.48
N PRO A 445 -21.24 -14.61 -13.50
CA PRO A 445 -22.02 -13.38 -13.61
C PRO A 445 -21.26 -12.15 -13.10
N ASP A 446 -21.29 -11.09 -13.92
CA ASP A 446 -21.50 -9.66 -13.64
C ASP A 446 -21.59 -9.15 -12.17
N ASP A 447 -21.27 -7.90 -11.83
CA ASP A 447 -20.46 -6.81 -12.43
C ASP A 447 -20.32 -5.79 -11.28
N VAL A 448 -19.11 -5.34 -10.90
CA VAL A 448 -18.93 -4.27 -9.89
C VAL A 448 -18.27 -3.05 -10.53
N LYS A 449 -18.93 -1.89 -10.39
CA LYS A 449 -18.53 -0.59 -10.96
C LYS A 449 -17.07 -0.24 -10.64
N LEU A 450 -16.31 0.09 -11.67
CA LEU A 450 -14.98 0.71 -11.53
C LEU A 450 -15.10 2.22 -11.73
N GLU A 451 -14.78 3.02 -10.70
CA GLU A 451 -14.59 4.46 -10.87
C GLU A 451 -13.23 4.74 -11.53
N LEU A 452 -13.26 5.28 -12.74
CA LEU A 452 -12.04 5.58 -13.52
C LEU A 452 -11.58 7.03 -13.31
N GLY A 453 -11.18 7.36 -12.07
CA GLY A 453 -10.73 8.71 -11.68
C GLY A 453 -9.28 8.75 -11.22
N TYR A 454 -8.31 8.68 -12.13
CA TYR A 454 -6.89 8.51 -11.76
C TYR A 454 -6.19 9.83 -11.36
N HIS A 455 -5.81 9.91 -10.09
CA HIS A 455 -4.77 10.75 -9.48
C HIS A 455 -4.61 12.22 -9.95
N ALA A 456 -5.58 13.05 -9.53
CA ALA A 456 -5.33 14.45 -9.18
C ALA A 456 -6.18 14.91 -7.96
N ALA A 457 -6.90 14.01 -7.30
CA ALA A 457 -7.90 14.33 -6.27
C ALA A 457 -7.37 14.22 -4.82
N ASP A 458 -6.18 13.65 -4.62
CA ASP A 458 -5.67 13.31 -3.29
C ASP A 458 -4.97 14.48 -2.57
N GLU A 459 -4.59 15.55 -3.28
CA GLU A 459 -3.99 16.76 -2.64
C GLU A 459 -5.04 17.78 -2.15
N GLU A 460 -6.30 17.73 -2.61
CA GLU A 460 -7.31 18.76 -2.32
C GLU A 460 -8.19 18.44 -1.09
N LYS A 461 -8.31 17.17 -0.67
CA LYS A 461 -9.15 16.76 0.47
C LYS A 461 -8.60 17.11 1.86
N ARG A 462 -7.46 17.80 1.96
CA ARG A 462 -6.83 18.15 3.25
C ARG A 462 -7.37 19.45 3.89
N ALA A 463 -8.46 20.02 3.37
CA ALA A 463 -8.95 21.35 3.74
C ALA A 463 -10.42 21.42 4.21
N ASP A 464 -11.09 20.29 4.44
CA ASP A 464 -12.50 20.25 4.88
C ASP A 464 -12.62 19.84 6.36
N GLY A 465 -12.30 20.78 7.25
CA GLY A 465 -12.38 20.60 8.71
C GLY A 465 -12.55 21.91 9.50
N LEU A 466 -12.98 23.00 8.84
CA LEU A 466 -13.12 24.34 9.41
C LEU A 466 -14.55 24.90 9.23
N PRO A 467 -14.94 25.94 10.00
CA PRO A 467 -16.32 26.43 10.06
C PRO A 467 -16.90 26.91 8.72
N GLN A 468 -18.22 27.04 8.69
CA GLN A 468 -19.03 27.20 7.47
C GLN A 468 -18.72 28.47 6.63
N GLU A 469 -18.01 29.45 7.18
CA GLU A 469 -17.51 30.63 6.44
C GLU A 469 -16.27 30.32 5.57
N ASP A 470 -15.36 29.45 6.03
CA ASP A 470 -14.09 29.15 5.35
C ASP A 470 -14.31 28.42 4.01
N LYS A 471 -15.40 27.65 3.86
CA LYS A 471 -15.67 26.91 2.61
C LYS A 471 -15.83 27.83 1.40
N LYS A 472 -16.37 29.05 1.56
CA LYS A 472 -16.44 30.05 0.48
C LYS A 472 -15.05 30.61 0.14
N ALA A 473 -14.23 30.89 1.16
CA ALA A 473 -12.87 31.37 0.95
C ALA A 473 -11.99 30.30 0.26
N GLY A 474 -12.14 29.03 0.63
CA GLY A 474 -11.51 27.88 -0.01
C GLY A 474 -11.89 27.74 -1.49
N SER A 475 -13.20 27.75 -1.81
CA SER A 475 -13.65 27.68 -3.21
C SER A 475 -13.18 28.85 -4.06
N VAL A 476 -13.20 30.10 -3.54
CA VAL A 476 -12.68 31.27 -4.27
C VAL A 476 -11.17 31.16 -4.48
N ARG A 477 -10.40 30.75 -3.46
CA ARG A 477 -8.96 30.52 -3.56
C ARG A 477 -8.64 29.45 -4.63
N LEU A 478 -9.39 28.36 -4.65
CA LEU A 478 -9.28 27.32 -5.68
C LEU A 478 -9.57 27.88 -7.08
N ILE A 479 -10.68 28.60 -7.27
CA ILE A 479 -11.03 29.21 -8.56
C ILE A 479 -9.94 30.18 -9.05
N VAL A 480 -9.34 30.95 -8.13
CA VAL A 480 -8.22 31.85 -8.45
C VAL A 480 -7.00 31.05 -8.91
N TRP A 481 -6.57 30.02 -8.17
CA TRP A 481 -5.42 29.18 -8.57
C TRP A 481 -5.67 28.39 -9.87
N MET A 482 -6.87 27.88 -10.09
CA MET A 482 -7.28 27.25 -11.35
C MET A 482 -7.20 28.22 -12.52
N THR A 483 -7.69 29.45 -12.34
CA THR A 483 -7.63 30.50 -13.38
C THR A 483 -6.18 30.89 -13.70
N ILE A 484 -5.35 31.08 -12.67
CA ILE A 484 -3.91 31.35 -12.83
C ILE A 484 -3.21 30.21 -13.59
N ASN A 485 -3.49 28.95 -13.23
CA ASN A 485 -2.88 27.78 -13.89
C ASN A 485 -3.25 27.69 -15.39
N ILE A 486 -4.53 27.93 -15.74
CA ILE A 486 -4.98 27.94 -17.14
C ILE A 486 -4.30 29.08 -17.92
N ILE A 487 -4.31 30.30 -17.38
CA ILE A 487 -3.68 31.47 -18.03
C ILE A 487 -2.17 31.25 -18.21
N ALA A 488 -1.48 30.77 -17.17
CA ALA A 488 -0.06 30.43 -17.23
C ALA A 488 0.23 29.36 -18.30
N THR A 489 -0.56 28.28 -18.34
CA THR A 489 -0.38 27.20 -19.33
C THR A 489 -0.56 27.70 -20.77
N VAL A 490 -1.60 28.50 -21.02
CA VAL A 490 -1.84 29.11 -22.34
C VAL A 490 -0.69 30.06 -22.71
N ALA A 491 -0.28 30.92 -21.78
CA ALA A 491 0.83 31.85 -21.98
C ALA A 491 2.15 31.12 -22.28
N ILE A 492 2.46 30.02 -21.58
CA ILE A 492 3.63 29.18 -21.85
C ILE A 492 3.59 28.64 -23.28
N VAL A 493 2.47 28.05 -23.73
CA VAL A 493 2.38 27.47 -25.08
C VAL A 493 2.59 28.52 -26.19
N PHE A 494 1.92 29.67 -26.10
CA PHE A 494 2.07 30.73 -27.11
C PHE A 494 3.43 31.44 -27.05
N THR A 495 3.97 31.68 -25.85
CA THR A 495 5.29 32.31 -25.69
C THR A 495 6.40 31.37 -26.16
N ASN A 496 6.31 30.07 -25.88
CA ASN A 496 7.25 29.08 -26.42
C ASN A 496 7.20 29.06 -27.95
N LYS A 497 6.01 29.09 -28.56
CA LYS A 497 5.87 29.21 -30.04
C LYS A 497 6.50 30.50 -30.56
N SER A 498 6.26 31.63 -29.90
CA SER A 498 6.79 32.94 -30.28
C SER A 498 8.32 32.99 -30.20
N ILE A 499 8.92 32.47 -29.12
CA ILE A 499 10.38 32.37 -28.97
C ILE A 499 10.96 31.47 -30.07
N LEU A 500 10.39 30.28 -30.28
CA LEU A 500 10.89 29.27 -31.24
C LEU A 500 10.61 29.60 -32.71
N SER A 501 9.77 30.59 -33.01
CA SER A 501 9.57 31.10 -34.37
C SER A 501 10.77 31.91 -34.88
N ASN A 502 11.60 32.45 -33.98
CA ASN A 502 12.80 33.20 -34.34
C ASN A 502 13.88 32.28 -34.92
N ALA A 503 14.53 32.71 -36.01
CA ALA A 503 15.52 31.92 -36.72
C ALA A 503 16.67 31.40 -35.83
N SER A 504 17.11 32.20 -34.86
CA SER A 504 18.18 31.84 -33.91
C SER A 504 17.77 30.77 -32.89
N PHE A 505 16.48 30.64 -32.55
CA PHE A 505 15.99 29.73 -31.49
C PHE A 505 15.16 28.55 -32.00
N ARG A 506 14.78 28.53 -33.29
CA ARG A 506 14.02 27.45 -33.94
C ARG A 506 14.69 26.06 -33.85
N HIS A 507 15.95 25.98 -33.45
CA HIS A 507 16.72 24.74 -33.28
C HIS A 507 17.29 24.56 -31.86
N SER A 508 16.71 25.22 -30.85
CA SER A 508 17.19 25.22 -29.45
C SER A 508 16.11 24.82 -28.43
N GLN A 509 15.22 23.90 -28.79
CA GLN A 509 14.08 23.45 -28.00
C GLN A 509 14.47 22.59 -26.79
N VAL A 510 15.44 21.68 -26.94
CA VAL A 510 15.95 20.81 -25.87
C VAL A 510 16.75 21.64 -24.87
N SER A 511 17.51 22.64 -25.34
CA SER A 511 18.19 23.64 -24.52
C SER A 511 17.20 24.43 -23.67
N PHE A 512 16.07 24.85 -24.26
CA PHE A 512 15.01 25.56 -23.56
C PHE A 512 14.29 24.66 -22.52
N ALA A 513 14.09 23.38 -22.83
CA ALA A 513 13.57 22.40 -21.85
C ALA A 513 14.55 22.17 -20.68
N ALA A 514 15.86 22.08 -20.95
CA ALA A 514 16.88 21.96 -19.90
C ALA A 514 16.95 23.21 -19.00
N TYR A 515 16.78 24.40 -19.57
CA TYR A 515 16.64 25.65 -18.83
C TYR A 515 15.42 25.63 -17.88
N HIS A 516 14.25 25.19 -18.36
CA HIS A 516 13.07 25.01 -17.52
C HIS A 516 13.32 24.05 -16.36
N PHE A 517 13.82 22.83 -16.60
CA PHE A 517 14.11 21.89 -15.51
C PHE A 517 15.13 22.43 -14.49
N THR A 518 16.07 23.26 -14.93
CA THR A 518 17.04 23.92 -14.05
C THR A 518 16.35 24.94 -13.14
N ILE A 519 15.44 25.76 -13.69
CA ILE A 519 14.64 26.72 -12.92
C ILE A 519 13.69 26.00 -11.98
N THR A 520 12.89 25.04 -12.45
CA THR A 520 11.96 24.29 -11.60
C THR A 520 12.70 23.58 -10.46
N GLY A 521 13.88 23.01 -10.72
CA GLY A 521 14.75 22.45 -9.69
C GLY A 521 15.23 23.48 -8.66
N LEU A 522 15.63 24.67 -9.10
CA LEU A 522 16.05 25.78 -8.22
C LEU A 522 14.87 26.33 -7.39
N THR A 523 13.70 26.52 -8.01
CA THR A 523 12.48 27.00 -7.36
C THR A 523 12.00 26.03 -6.28
N LEU A 524 11.94 24.72 -6.59
CA LEU A 524 11.57 23.70 -5.60
C LEU A 524 12.63 23.58 -4.48
N TRP A 525 13.91 23.74 -4.81
CA TRP A 525 14.99 23.75 -3.82
C TRP A 525 14.84 24.95 -2.86
N LEU A 526 14.58 26.15 -3.37
CA LEU A 526 14.28 27.35 -2.57
C LEU A 526 13.01 27.16 -1.70
N ALA A 527 11.92 26.65 -2.29
CA ALA A 527 10.65 26.42 -1.57
C ALA A 527 10.78 25.40 -0.42
N SER A 528 11.68 24.43 -0.55
CA SER A 528 11.99 23.43 0.48
C SER A 528 12.87 23.95 1.63
N ARG A 529 13.41 25.18 1.54
CA ARG A 529 14.30 25.73 2.58
C ARG A 529 13.52 26.25 3.79
N PRO A 530 14.16 26.30 4.99
CA PRO A 530 13.50 26.71 6.23
C PRO A 530 12.89 28.12 6.24
N PHE A 531 13.24 28.98 5.27
CA PHE A 531 12.67 30.33 5.13
C PHE A 531 11.35 30.37 4.34
N CYS A 532 11.05 29.36 3.51
CA CYS A 532 9.79 29.22 2.78
C CYS A 532 8.89 28.12 3.37
N GLY A 533 9.46 26.97 3.74
CA GLY A 533 8.76 25.91 4.46
C GLY A 533 7.56 25.28 3.75
N TRP A 534 7.46 25.37 2.42
CA TRP A 534 6.27 24.90 1.68
C TRP A 534 6.10 23.38 1.68
N PHE A 535 7.20 22.62 1.71
CA PHE A 535 7.19 21.17 1.89
C PHE A 535 8.53 20.67 2.43
N GLU A 536 8.52 19.53 3.13
CA GLU A 536 9.74 18.90 3.66
C GLU A 536 10.44 18.06 2.56
N PRO A 537 11.75 18.23 2.30
CA PRO A 537 12.45 17.51 1.24
C PRO A 537 12.85 16.08 1.66
N LYS A 538 12.27 15.07 1.01
CA LYS A 538 12.63 13.64 1.14
C LYS A 538 13.64 13.26 0.05
N HIS A 539 14.86 12.90 0.43
CA HIS A 539 15.96 12.61 -0.51
C HIS A 539 16.01 11.14 -0.95
N VAL A 540 16.26 10.92 -2.24
CA VAL A 540 16.41 9.57 -2.85
C VAL A 540 17.70 9.51 -3.66
N SER A 541 18.39 8.36 -3.66
CA SER A 541 19.61 8.22 -4.46
C SER A 541 19.30 8.28 -5.97
N PRO A 542 20.06 9.06 -6.78
CA PRO A 542 19.77 9.25 -8.22
C PRO A 542 19.63 7.94 -9.00
N TYR A 543 20.41 6.91 -8.63
CA TYR A 543 20.36 5.58 -9.22
C TYR A 543 18.98 4.90 -9.10
N ARG A 544 18.25 5.12 -8.00
CA ARG A 544 16.91 4.55 -7.79
C ARG A 544 15.84 5.20 -8.66
N ILE A 545 16.04 6.44 -9.10
CA ILE A 545 15.09 7.18 -9.96
C ILE A 545 15.56 7.29 -11.42
N LEU A 546 16.67 6.64 -11.80
CA LEU A 546 17.28 6.77 -13.12
C LEU A 546 16.31 6.46 -14.27
N HIS A 547 15.49 5.40 -14.11
CA HIS A 547 14.47 5.02 -15.09
C HIS A 547 13.37 6.08 -15.25
N LEU A 548 12.98 6.73 -14.14
CA LEU A 548 11.98 7.81 -14.11
C LEU A 548 12.53 9.08 -14.79
N VAL A 549 13.78 9.43 -14.50
CA VAL A 549 14.51 10.53 -15.14
C VAL A 549 14.65 10.29 -16.65
N ALA A 550 15.04 9.08 -17.06
CA ALA A 550 15.16 8.70 -18.46
C ALA A 550 13.81 8.80 -19.19
N ALA A 551 12.74 8.23 -18.64
CA ALA A 551 11.39 8.32 -19.21
C ALA A 551 10.92 9.78 -19.38
N MET A 552 11.18 10.64 -18.39
CA MET A 552 10.88 12.08 -18.49
C MET A 552 11.67 12.75 -19.63
N CYS A 553 12.98 12.55 -19.70
CA CYS A 553 13.81 13.16 -20.74
C CYS A 553 13.36 12.76 -22.14
N ILE A 554 13.03 11.47 -22.34
CA ILE A 554 12.52 10.95 -23.63
C ILE A 554 11.18 11.60 -23.99
N GLN A 555 10.20 11.62 -23.08
CA GLN A 555 8.88 12.17 -23.39
C GLN A 555 8.97 13.68 -23.68
N VAL A 556 9.84 14.40 -22.98
CA VAL A 556 10.12 15.83 -23.22
C VAL A 556 10.81 16.06 -24.57
N ILE A 557 11.80 15.25 -24.95
CA ILE A 557 12.48 15.36 -26.25
C ILE A 557 11.46 15.13 -27.38
N PHE A 558 10.71 14.03 -27.35
CA PHE A 558 9.74 13.73 -28.41
C PHE A 558 8.59 14.73 -28.48
N GLN A 559 8.05 15.21 -27.35
CA GLN A 559 7.00 16.24 -27.37
C GLN A 559 7.49 17.57 -27.96
N ASN A 560 8.69 18.04 -27.59
CA ASN A 560 9.24 19.28 -28.16
C ASN A 560 9.57 19.14 -29.65
N LEU A 561 10.12 17.99 -30.05
CA LEU A 561 10.43 17.71 -31.45
C LEU A 561 9.16 17.58 -32.30
N ALA A 562 8.09 16.98 -31.76
CA ALA A 562 6.78 16.97 -32.40
C ALA A 562 6.24 18.40 -32.64
N LEU A 563 6.33 19.28 -31.64
CA LEU A 563 5.94 20.70 -31.76
C LEU A 563 6.78 21.47 -32.81
N ALA A 564 7.98 20.97 -33.16
CA ALA A 564 8.85 21.57 -34.18
C ALA A 564 8.44 21.25 -35.64
N TYR A 565 7.84 20.07 -35.83
CA TYR A 565 7.59 19.45 -37.15
C TYR A 565 6.08 19.21 -37.43
N SER A 566 5.20 19.63 -36.52
CA SER A 566 3.74 19.52 -36.69
C SER A 566 3.00 20.81 -36.35
N SER A 567 1.76 20.92 -36.82
CA SER A 567 0.88 22.03 -36.46
C SER A 567 0.59 21.99 -34.94
N VAL A 568 0.38 23.17 -34.34
CA VAL A 568 0.01 23.26 -32.91
C VAL A 568 -1.30 22.52 -32.63
N ILE A 569 -2.23 22.56 -33.57
CA ILE A 569 -3.53 21.91 -33.47
C ILE A 569 -3.36 20.38 -33.41
N PHE A 570 -2.61 19.80 -34.36
CA PHE A 570 -2.27 18.38 -34.33
C PHE A 570 -1.51 17.99 -33.05
N HIS A 571 -0.50 18.76 -32.65
CA HIS A 571 0.31 18.45 -31.47
C HIS A 571 -0.54 18.36 -30.19
N GLN A 572 -1.47 19.29 -29.96
CA GLN A 572 -2.32 19.25 -28.76
C GLN A 572 -3.39 18.15 -28.83
N LEU A 573 -3.94 17.85 -30.01
CA LEU A 573 -4.90 16.76 -30.19
C LEU A 573 -4.25 15.37 -30.04
N ALA A 574 -3.01 15.20 -30.51
CA ALA A 574 -2.25 13.96 -30.31
C ALA A 574 -2.05 13.67 -28.81
N ARG A 575 -1.85 14.69 -27.96
CA ARG A 575 -1.71 14.52 -26.51
C ARG A 575 -2.98 13.98 -25.83
N LEU A 576 -4.16 14.12 -26.44
CA LEU A 576 -5.40 13.53 -25.91
C LEU A 576 -5.36 12.00 -25.88
N LEU A 577 -4.57 11.39 -26.77
CA LEU A 577 -4.33 9.94 -26.80
C LEU A 577 -3.53 9.43 -25.60
N LEU A 578 -2.99 10.31 -24.73
CA LEU A 578 -2.34 9.91 -23.49
C LEU A 578 -3.27 9.08 -22.59
N THR A 579 -4.55 9.45 -22.49
CA THR A 579 -5.53 8.75 -21.65
C THR A 579 -5.79 7.32 -22.14
N PRO A 580 -6.18 7.05 -23.42
CA PRO A 580 -6.31 5.69 -23.92
C PRO A 580 -4.97 4.93 -23.95
N ALA A 581 -3.84 5.59 -24.26
CA ALA A 581 -2.52 4.93 -24.24
C ALA A 581 -2.13 4.47 -22.83
N THR A 582 -2.40 5.28 -21.81
CA THR A 582 -2.16 4.92 -20.39
C THR A 582 -3.12 3.81 -19.94
N ALA A 583 -4.39 3.86 -20.34
CA ALA A 583 -5.35 2.79 -20.06
C ALA A 583 -4.94 1.45 -20.71
N LEU A 584 -4.52 1.47 -21.98
CA LEU A 584 -4.03 0.29 -22.71
C LEU A 584 -2.73 -0.25 -22.11
N LEU A 585 -1.79 0.62 -21.72
CA LEU A 585 -0.54 0.23 -21.09
C LEU A 585 -0.79 -0.35 -19.69
N ASN A 586 -1.78 0.16 -18.95
CA ASN A 586 -2.23 -0.41 -17.69
C ASN A 586 -2.92 -1.78 -17.85
N TYR A 587 -3.74 -1.94 -18.90
CA TYR A 587 -4.36 -3.23 -19.24
C TYR A 587 -3.31 -4.27 -19.64
N THR A 588 -2.40 -3.93 -20.54
CA THR A 588 -1.41 -4.87 -21.12
C THR A 588 -0.29 -5.26 -20.15
N LEU A 589 0.22 -4.33 -19.33
CA LEU A 589 1.32 -4.63 -18.40
C LEU A 589 0.88 -5.13 -17.01
N PHE A 590 -0.35 -4.81 -16.57
CA PHE A 590 -0.79 -5.11 -15.19
C PHE A 590 -2.13 -5.85 -15.11
N GLN A 591 -2.75 -6.22 -16.24
CA GLN A 591 -4.07 -6.86 -16.29
C GLN A 591 -5.09 -6.14 -15.38
N SER A 592 -5.16 -4.82 -15.52
CA SER A 592 -6.24 -4.00 -14.96
C SER A 592 -7.43 -4.04 -15.91
N SER A 593 -8.61 -4.42 -15.44
CA SER A 593 -9.83 -4.34 -16.23
C SER A 593 -10.16 -2.88 -16.58
N ILE A 594 -10.46 -2.63 -17.85
CA ILE A 594 -11.04 -1.36 -18.32
C ILE A 594 -12.56 -1.49 -18.17
N PRO A 595 -13.26 -0.54 -17.51
CA PRO A 595 -14.70 -0.64 -17.34
C PRO A 595 -15.41 -0.53 -18.70
N LYS A 596 -16.41 -1.38 -18.92
CA LYS A 596 -17.21 -1.43 -20.17
C LYS A 596 -17.71 -0.03 -20.58
N ALA A 597 -18.08 0.82 -19.61
CA ALA A 597 -18.52 2.20 -19.82
C ALA A 597 -17.46 3.12 -20.44
N ALA A 598 -16.16 2.92 -20.15
CA ALA A 598 -15.08 3.75 -20.69
C ALA A 598 -14.67 3.36 -22.12
N PHE A 599 -15.16 2.24 -22.66
CA PHE A 599 -14.81 1.80 -24.01
C PHE A 599 -15.31 2.77 -25.10
N LEU A 600 -16.57 3.19 -25.02
CA LEU A 600 -17.19 4.06 -26.02
C LEU A 600 -16.58 5.49 -26.05
N PRO A 601 -16.35 6.19 -24.91
CA PRO A 601 -15.64 7.47 -24.90
C PRO A 601 -14.22 7.38 -25.48
N LEU A 602 -13.43 6.37 -25.07
CA LEU A 602 -12.06 6.19 -25.57
C LEU A 602 -12.02 5.86 -27.07
N ALA A 603 -12.97 5.06 -27.57
CA ALA A 603 -13.10 4.80 -29.00
C ALA A 603 -13.43 6.09 -29.79
N LEU A 604 -14.40 6.87 -29.32
CA LEU A 604 -14.80 8.15 -29.93
C LEU A 604 -13.64 9.17 -29.95
N LEU A 605 -12.89 9.27 -28.85
CA LEU A 605 -11.69 10.10 -28.71
C LEU A 605 -10.63 9.70 -29.75
N CYS A 606 -10.27 8.41 -29.80
CA CYS A 606 -9.29 7.88 -30.75
C CYS A 606 -9.71 8.12 -32.22
N THR A 607 -10.99 7.92 -32.55
CA THR A 607 -11.52 8.20 -33.90
C THR A 607 -11.45 9.68 -34.24
N GLY A 608 -11.80 10.57 -33.31
CA GLY A 608 -11.71 12.02 -33.49
C GLY A 608 -10.29 12.49 -33.81
N VAL A 609 -9.32 12.08 -32.98
CA VAL A 609 -7.89 12.42 -33.20
C VAL A 609 -7.37 11.82 -34.52
N GLY A 610 -7.78 10.59 -34.87
CA GLY A 610 -7.41 9.95 -36.13
C GLY A 610 -7.89 10.74 -37.37
N ILE A 611 -9.13 11.24 -37.35
CA ILE A 611 -9.68 12.07 -38.43
C ILE A 611 -8.92 13.39 -38.57
N VAL A 612 -8.62 14.09 -37.47
CA VAL A 612 -7.84 15.34 -37.57
C VAL A 612 -6.42 15.06 -38.06
N SER A 613 -5.79 13.99 -37.61
CA SER A 613 -4.46 13.55 -38.08
C SER A 613 -4.43 13.32 -39.60
N TYR A 614 -5.48 12.72 -40.15
CA TYR A 614 -5.60 12.47 -41.58
C TYR A 614 -5.76 13.76 -42.40
N PHE A 615 -6.63 14.68 -41.96
CA PHE A 615 -6.90 15.90 -42.72
C PHE A 615 -5.85 17.02 -42.51
N ASP A 616 -5.17 17.08 -41.37
CA ASP A 616 -4.06 18.02 -41.10
C ASP A 616 -2.74 17.62 -41.82
N SER A 617 -2.64 16.37 -42.27
CA SER A 617 -1.52 15.88 -43.09
C SER A 617 -1.74 16.04 -44.61
N HIS A 618 -2.93 16.46 -45.05
CA HIS A 618 -3.19 16.76 -46.45
C HIS A 618 -2.73 18.19 -46.81
N PRO A 619 -1.95 18.40 -47.88
CA PRO A 619 -1.45 19.71 -48.25
C PRO A 619 -2.59 20.62 -48.74
N SER A 620 -2.97 21.58 -47.90
CA SER A 620 -3.91 22.64 -48.27
C SER A 620 -3.22 23.71 -49.10
N ALA A 621 -3.88 24.21 -50.15
CA ALA A 621 -3.26 24.91 -51.29
C ALA A 621 -2.65 26.31 -51.00
N ARG A 622 -2.47 26.73 -49.73
CA ARG A 622 -2.00 28.09 -49.40
C ARG A 622 -1.26 28.30 -48.07
N GLY A 623 -0.82 27.25 -47.35
CA GLY A 623 -0.13 27.39 -46.06
C GLY A 623 1.12 26.51 -45.93
N ASN A 624 2.21 27.07 -45.36
CA ASN A 624 3.51 26.39 -45.22
C ASN A 624 3.68 25.55 -43.94
N ASP A 625 2.72 25.58 -43.01
CA ASP A 625 2.82 24.95 -41.67
C ASP A 625 1.98 23.65 -41.56
N THR A 626 1.94 22.85 -42.63
CA THR A 626 1.31 21.51 -42.64
C THR A 626 2.12 20.49 -41.84
N THR A 627 1.46 19.60 -41.11
CA THR A 627 2.12 18.57 -40.29
C THR A 627 2.95 17.59 -41.14
N THR A 628 4.25 17.47 -40.87
CA THR A 628 5.12 16.55 -41.62
C THR A 628 5.05 15.11 -41.06
N PRO A 629 5.35 14.08 -41.88
CA PRO A 629 5.38 12.69 -41.42
C PRO A 629 6.33 12.45 -40.22
N GLU A 630 7.43 13.20 -40.13
CA GLU A 630 8.33 13.18 -38.99
C GLU A 630 7.67 13.75 -37.72
N GLY A 631 6.88 14.83 -37.83
CA GLY A 631 6.09 15.38 -36.74
C GLY A 631 5.04 14.38 -36.21
N ILE A 632 4.40 13.62 -37.11
CA ILE A 632 3.46 12.55 -36.76
C ILE A 632 4.17 11.45 -35.94
N PHE A 633 5.33 10.97 -36.42
CA PHE A 633 6.13 9.96 -35.71
C PHE A 633 6.53 10.43 -34.31
N PHE A 634 7.11 11.64 -34.18
CA PHE A 634 7.52 12.18 -32.89
C PHE A 634 6.34 12.43 -31.94
N ALA A 635 5.15 12.80 -32.45
CA ALA A 635 3.96 12.98 -31.63
C ALA A 635 3.50 11.65 -31.00
N PHE A 636 3.36 10.58 -31.80
CA PHE A 636 2.96 9.27 -31.29
C PHE A 636 4.03 8.64 -30.38
N SER A 637 5.32 8.72 -30.74
CA SER A 637 6.41 8.29 -29.84
C SER A 637 6.41 9.08 -28.52
N GLY A 638 6.13 10.39 -28.59
CA GLY A 638 5.92 11.24 -27.43
C GLY A 638 4.78 10.76 -26.54
N VAL A 639 3.61 10.47 -27.10
CA VAL A 639 2.45 9.93 -26.37
C VAL A 639 2.77 8.60 -25.67
N CYS A 640 3.42 7.66 -26.36
CA CYS A 640 3.82 6.38 -25.75
C CYS A 640 4.83 6.56 -24.60
N ALA A 641 5.84 7.42 -24.78
CA ALA A 641 6.79 7.75 -23.71
C ALA A 641 6.11 8.47 -22.53
N SER A 642 5.13 9.32 -22.82
CA SER A 642 4.31 10.01 -21.81
C SER A 642 3.49 9.01 -20.98
N ALA A 643 2.81 8.07 -21.64
CA ALA A 643 2.01 7.04 -20.96
C ALA A 643 2.85 6.15 -20.05
N LEU A 644 4.04 5.73 -20.52
CA LEU A 644 5.00 4.98 -19.70
C LEU A 644 5.48 5.81 -18.49
N TYR A 645 5.82 7.09 -18.69
CA TYR A 645 6.21 7.99 -17.61
C TYR A 645 5.08 8.16 -16.57
N THR A 646 3.84 8.41 -17.00
CA THR A 646 2.67 8.55 -16.11
C THR A 646 2.45 7.32 -15.23
N VAL A 647 2.56 6.12 -15.80
CA VAL A 647 2.44 4.86 -15.03
C VAL A 647 3.60 4.69 -14.04
N LEU A 648 4.83 5.02 -14.44
CA LEU A 648 6.00 4.97 -13.55
C LEU A 648 5.87 5.97 -12.39
N VAL A 649 5.48 7.22 -12.65
CA VAL A 649 5.24 8.26 -11.63
C VAL A 649 4.23 7.76 -10.59
N GLY A 650 3.05 7.29 -11.02
CA GLY A 650 2.01 6.80 -10.12
C GLY A 650 2.48 5.63 -9.24
N ARG A 651 3.38 4.76 -9.74
CA ARG A 651 3.98 3.69 -8.95
C ARG A 651 5.07 4.18 -8.00
N TYR A 652 5.90 5.15 -8.41
CA TYR A 652 6.93 5.74 -7.55
C TYR A 652 6.35 6.55 -6.39
N HIS A 653 5.20 7.22 -6.58
CA HIS A 653 4.44 7.83 -5.49
C HIS A 653 4.08 6.83 -4.40
N LYS A 654 3.50 5.68 -4.79
CA LYS A 654 3.13 4.60 -3.87
C LYS A 654 4.35 3.89 -3.26
N LYS A 655 5.40 3.63 -4.05
CA LYS A 655 6.61 2.90 -3.59
C LYS A 655 7.52 3.72 -2.67
N LEU A 656 7.52 5.05 -2.79
CA LEU A 656 8.43 5.92 -2.01
C LEU A 656 7.71 6.76 -0.95
N GLU A 657 6.37 6.79 -0.92
CA GLU A 657 5.57 7.65 -0.03
C GLU A 657 6.04 9.11 -0.12
N MET A 658 5.96 9.69 -1.32
CA MET A 658 6.43 11.04 -1.64
C MET A 658 5.36 11.83 -2.38
N SER A 659 5.26 13.13 -2.13
CA SER A 659 4.40 14.04 -2.90
C SER A 659 4.98 14.35 -4.29
N SER A 660 4.15 14.89 -5.18
CA SER A 660 4.55 15.34 -6.53
C SER A 660 5.71 16.34 -6.49
N MET A 661 5.69 17.29 -5.56
CA MET A 661 6.76 18.27 -5.37
C MET A 661 8.07 17.61 -4.89
N GLN A 662 8.01 16.66 -3.95
CA GLN A 662 9.18 15.95 -3.44
C GLN A 662 9.83 15.06 -4.52
N LEU A 663 9.01 14.36 -5.32
CA LEU A 663 9.52 13.53 -6.41
C LEU A 663 10.18 14.40 -7.50
N LEU A 664 9.51 15.49 -7.89
CA LEU A 664 10.01 16.43 -8.89
C LEU A 664 11.30 17.14 -8.43
N LEU A 665 11.45 17.48 -7.15
CA LEU A 665 12.69 18.04 -6.59
C LEU A 665 13.91 17.11 -6.78
N ASN A 666 13.72 15.79 -6.64
CA ASN A 666 14.80 14.82 -6.87
C ASN A 666 15.02 14.55 -8.37
N GLN A 667 13.96 14.62 -9.19
CA GLN A 667 13.99 14.29 -10.61
C GLN A 667 14.51 15.44 -11.50
N ALA A 668 14.07 16.68 -11.27
CA ALA A 668 14.32 17.81 -12.17
C ALA A 668 15.81 18.14 -12.38
N PRO A 669 16.68 18.19 -11.34
CA PRO A 669 18.11 18.46 -11.55
C PRO A 669 18.81 17.34 -12.36
N ALA A 670 18.41 16.09 -12.15
CA ALA A 670 18.93 14.96 -12.91
C ALA A 670 18.45 14.98 -14.36
N SER A 671 17.18 15.34 -14.61
CA SER A 671 16.63 15.55 -15.95
C SER A 671 17.35 16.69 -16.69
N ALA A 672 17.60 17.83 -16.03
CA ALA A 672 18.37 18.93 -16.60
C ALA A 672 19.78 18.49 -17.04
N ALA A 673 20.50 17.77 -16.16
CA ALA A 673 21.84 17.25 -16.48
C ALA A 673 21.83 16.32 -17.70
N VAL A 674 20.89 15.37 -17.75
CA VAL A 674 20.74 14.45 -18.90
C VAL A 674 20.42 15.20 -20.19
N LEU A 675 19.52 16.20 -20.16
CA LEU A 675 19.19 17.00 -21.35
C LEU A 675 20.37 17.85 -21.83
N LEU A 676 21.14 18.47 -20.92
CA LEU A 676 22.38 19.19 -21.27
C LEU A 676 23.42 18.26 -21.91
N CYS A 677 23.49 17.00 -21.48
CA CYS A 677 24.29 15.95 -22.12
C CYS A 677 23.70 15.41 -23.45
N VAL A 678 22.58 15.95 -23.95
CA VAL A 678 21.99 15.61 -25.26
C VAL A 678 21.99 16.79 -26.23
N VAL A 679 21.91 18.03 -25.70
CA VAL A 679 21.91 19.29 -26.48
C VAL A 679 23.00 19.34 -27.57
N PRO A 680 24.30 19.09 -27.30
CA PRO A 680 25.36 19.20 -28.31
C PRO A 680 25.21 18.28 -29.54
N TRP A 681 24.40 17.22 -29.42
CA TRP A 681 24.17 16.24 -30.49
C TRP A 681 22.86 16.47 -31.25
N MET A 682 21.90 17.14 -30.63
CA MET A 682 20.57 17.41 -31.20
C MET A 682 20.44 18.82 -31.81
N GLU A 683 21.20 19.78 -31.28
CA GLU A 683 20.96 21.22 -31.47
C GLU A 683 22.22 21.98 -31.88
N THR A 684 22.02 23.09 -32.58
CA THR A 684 23.08 24.05 -32.92
C THR A 684 22.99 25.23 -31.97
N PHE A 685 24.10 25.60 -31.32
CA PHE A 685 24.14 26.73 -30.41
C PHE A 685 23.79 28.05 -31.14
N PRO A 686 22.96 28.93 -30.54
CA PRO A 686 22.55 30.19 -31.16
C PRO A 686 23.68 31.23 -31.17
N GLU A 687 23.77 32.03 -32.24
CA GLU A 687 24.65 33.20 -32.29
C GLU A 687 24.11 34.34 -31.41
N VAL A 688 24.70 34.47 -30.22
CA VAL A 688 24.27 35.34 -29.11
C VAL A 688 24.21 36.83 -29.49
N SER A 689 24.93 37.26 -30.53
CA SER A 689 24.97 38.64 -31.05
C SER A 689 23.68 39.10 -31.76
N SER A 690 22.74 38.18 -32.04
CA SER A 690 21.55 38.45 -32.88
C SER A 690 20.23 38.64 -32.10
N VAL A 691 20.25 38.57 -30.77
CA VAL A 691 19.03 38.40 -29.95
C VAL A 691 18.44 39.74 -29.47
N PRO A 692 17.17 40.08 -29.81
CA PRO A 692 16.51 41.29 -29.32
C PRO A 692 16.34 41.30 -27.79
N GLY A 693 16.52 42.48 -27.16
CA GLY A 693 16.38 42.64 -25.70
C GLY A 693 14.98 42.31 -25.16
N SER A 694 13.93 42.44 -25.98
CA SER A 694 12.56 42.00 -25.64
C SER A 694 12.46 40.49 -25.43
N LEU A 695 13.27 39.69 -26.12
CA LEU A 695 13.28 38.24 -25.96
C LEU A 695 13.90 37.82 -24.62
N TRP A 696 14.94 38.54 -24.18
CA TRP A 696 15.53 38.37 -22.85
C TRP A 696 14.55 38.74 -21.72
N ALA A 697 13.75 39.80 -21.91
CA ALA A 697 12.67 40.14 -20.98
C ALA A 697 11.60 39.04 -20.92
N SER A 698 11.24 38.41 -22.05
CA SER A 698 10.33 37.26 -22.06
C SER A 698 10.90 36.06 -21.31
N ILE A 699 12.19 35.74 -21.49
CA ILE A 699 12.87 34.66 -20.78
C ILE A 699 12.89 34.91 -19.26
N LEU A 700 13.14 36.15 -18.83
CA LEU A 700 13.13 36.53 -17.41
C LEU A 700 11.71 36.55 -16.81
N ALA A 701 10.69 36.92 -17.57
CA ALA A 701 9.30 36.93 -17.10
C ALA A 701 8.79 35.54 -16.68
N PHE A 702 9.31 34.45 -17.28
CA PHE A 702 8.96 33.09 -16.88
C PHE A 702 9.36 32.74 -15.44
N TYR A 703 10.39 33.37 -14.88
CA TYR A 703 10.80 33.16 -13.48
C TYR A 703 9.67 33.47 -12.49
N ILE A 704 8.73 34.36 -12.86
CA ILE A 704 7.59 34.76 -12.04
C ILE A 704 6.39 33.81 -12.22
N ILE A 705 6.31 33.10 -13.36
CA ILE A 705 5.17 32.25 -13.74
C ILE A 705 5.33 30.82 -13.17
N ASP A 706 6.56 30.30 -13.06
CA ASP A 706 6.86 28.95 -12.54
C ASP A 706 6.60 28.78 -11.02
N ALA A 707 6.12 29.83 -10.35
CA ALA A 707 5.76 29.83 -8.93
C ALA A 707 4.33 29.31 -8.63
N ALA A 708 3.51 29.07 -9.66
CA ALA A 708 2.18 28.48 -9.50
C ALA A 708 2.27 26.95 -9.39
N GLY A 709 1.97 26.40 -8.21
CA GLY A 709 2.08 24.96 -7.94
C GLY A 709 1.18 24.08 -8.81
N PRO A 710 1.49 22.77 -8.91
CA PRO A 710 0.79 21.81 -9.76
C PRO A 710 -0.54 21.34 -9.14
N VAL A 711 -1.48 22.26 -8.93
CA VAL A 711 -2.86 21.95 -8.53
C VAL A 711 -3.76 22.10 -9.74
N THR A 712 -4.18 21.00 -10.37
CA THR A 712 -5.25 21.00 -11.38
C THR A 712 -5.77 19.58 -11.65
N SER A 713 -7.08 19.41 -11.56
CA SER A 713 -7.77 18.14 -11.82
C SER A 713 -7.78 17.75 -13.31
N THR A 714 -8.03 16.47 -13.59
CA THR A 714 -8.12 15.91 -14.95
C THR A 714 -9.13 16.66 -15.83
N VAL A 715 -10.24 17.12 -15.26
CA VAL A 715 -11.28 17.92 -15.95
C VAL A 715 -10.72 19.25 -16.46
N ILE A 716 -9.88 19.91 -15.66
CA ILE A 716 -9.21 21.17 -16.05
C ILE A 716 -8.09 20.88 -17.04
N GLY A 717 -7.48 19.69 -16.96
CA GLY A 717 -6.63 19.11 -17.98
C GLY A 717 -7.27 19.01 -19.37
N GLN A 718 -8.59 18.79 -19.44
CA GLN A 718 -9.35 18.86 -20.69
C GLN A 718 -9.69 20.29 -21.07
N LEU A 719 -10.21 21.10 -20.12
CA LEU A 719 -10.60 22.49 -20.37
C LEU A 719 -9.45 23.35 -20.93
N LYS A 720 -8.23 23.22 -20.38
CA LYS A 720 -7.04 23.91 -20.91
C LYS A 720 -6.75 23.52 -22.36
N THR A 721 -6.96 22.26 -22.73
CA THR A 721 -6.69 21.77 -24.08
C THR A 721 -7.72 22.28 -25.07
N CYS A 722 -9.01 22.34 -24.68
CA CYS A 722 -10.05 23.02 -25.45
C CYS A 722 -9.71 24.50 -25.71
N ILE A 723 -9.26 25.22 -24.68
CA ILE A 723 -8.90 26.65 -24.78
C ILE A 723 -7.68 26.86 -25.69
N ILE A 724 -6.64 26.02 -25.58
CA ILE A 724 -5.45 26.11 -26.43
C ILE A 724 -5.78 25.80 -27.89
N VAL A 725 -6.61 24.79 -28.18
CA VAL A 725 -7.06 24.48 -29.54
C VAL A 725 -7.94 25.61 -30.11
N GLY A 726 -8.87 26.15 -29.32
CA GLY A 726 -9.74 27.26 -29.72
C GLY A 726 -8.97 28.56 -30.00
N LEU A 727 -8.08 28.98 -29.10
CA LEU A 727 -7.20 30.14 -29.33
C LEU A 727 -6.21 29.88 -30.46
N GLY A 728 -5.71 28.64 -30.60
CA GLY A 728 -4.85 28.23 -31.70
C GLY A 728 -5.52 28.41 -33.05
N TRP A 729 -6.82 28.10 -33.15
CA TRP A 729 -7.63 28.36 -34.34
C TRP A 729 -7.88 29.86 -34.57
N VAL A 730 -8.28 30.62 -33.55
CA VAL A 730 -8.56 32.07 -33.68
C VAL A 730 -7.31 32.89 -34.04
N LEU A 731 -6.13 32.47 -33.59
CA LEU A 731 -4.86 33.18 -33.80
C LEU A 731 -4.04 32.67 -34.99
N SER A 732 -4.46 31.57 -35.63
CA SER A 732 -3.79 31.03 -36.81
C SER A 732 -4.64 31.31 -38.03
N ASP A 733 -4.08 32.04 -39.00
CA ASP A 733 -4.72 32.45 -40.26
C ASP A 733 -4.81 31.24 -41.22
N HIS A 734 -5.45 30.17 -40.77
CA HIS A 734 -5.50 28.84 -41.40
C HIS A 734 -6.93 28.41 -41.63
N GLU A 735 -7.27 28.17 -42.90
CA GLU A 735 -8.54 27.58 -43.31
C GLU A 735 -8.60 26.12 -42.87
N ILE A 736 -9.19 25.85 -41.70
CA ILE A 736 -9.42 24.49 -41.23
C ILE A 736 -10.47 23.82 -42.12
N LEU A 737 -10.10 22.69 -42.75
CA LEU A 737 -11.00 21.89 -43.57
C LEU A 737 -12.21 21.44 -42.74
N ARG A 738 -13.44 21.54 -43.29
CA ARG A 738 -14.69 21.22 -42.57
C ARG A 738 -14.70 19.81 -41.96
N GLN A 739 -13.96 18.87 -42.55
CA GLN A 739 -13.81 17.49 -42.08
C GLN A 739 -12.92 17.39 -40.82
N SER A 740 -11.89 18.23 -40.69
CA SER A 740 -11.08 18.34 -39.47
C SER A 740 -11.90 18.86 -38.29
N ILE A 741 -12.83 19.80 -38.52
CA ILE A 741 -13.72 20.34 -37.47
C ILE A 741 -14.57 19.23 -36.83
N ALA A 742 -15.10 18.31 -37.65
CA ALA A 742 -15.85 17.15 -37.15
C ALA A 742 -14.97 16.23 -36.28
N GLY A 743 -13.72 15.99 -36.68
CA GLY A 743 -12.75 15.22 -35.88
C GLY A 743 -12.44 15.87 -34.53
N ILE A 744 -12.27 17.21 -34.49
CA ILE A 744 -12.06 17.96 -33.25
C ILE A 744 -13.26 17.80 -32.32
N LEU A 745 -14.50 18.01 -32.83
CA LEU A 745 -15.71 17.89 -32.02
C LEU A 745 -15.90 16.50 -31.43
N MET A 746 -15.59 15.43 -32.19
CA MET A 746 -15.65 14.06 -31.67
C MET A 746 -14.55 13.78 -30.62
N ALA A 747 -13.34 14.29 -30.82
CA ALA A 747 -12.27 14.16 -29.83
C ALA A 747 -12.62 14.85 -28.50
N LEU A 748 -13.24 16.04 -28.56
CA LEU A 748 -13.73 16.73 -27.37
C LEU A 748 -14.92 16.02 -26.72
N ALA A 749 -15.88 15.51 -27.50
CA ALA A 749 -17.02 14.76 -26.99
C ALA A 749 -16.59 13.48 -26.26
N GLY A 750 -15.67 12.70 -26.85
CA GLY A 750 -15.11 11.48 -26.25
C GLY A 750 -14.24 11.70 -25.00
N MET A 751 -13.93 12.95 -24.65
CA MET A 751 -13.28 13.33 -23.37
C MET A 751 -14.24 13.91 -22.34
N SER A 752 -15.45 14.30 -22.76
CA SER A 752 -16.51 14.81 -21.89
C SER A 752 -17.45 13.72 -21.36
N LEU A 753 -17.44 12.55 -22.01
CA LEU A 753 -18.14 11.32 -21.65
C LEU A 753 -17.23 10.42 -20.79
#